data_AF-A0A928D743-F1
#
_entry.id   AF-A0A928D743-F1
#
_cell.length_a   1.000
_cell.length_b   1.000
_cell.length_c   1.000
_cell.angle_alpha   90.00
_cell.angle_beta   90.00
_cell.angle_gamma   90.00
#
_symmetry.space_group_name_H-M   'P 1'
#
loop_
_entity.id
_entity.type
_entity.pdbx_description
1 polymer ?
#
loop_
_entity_poly.entity_id
_entity_poly.type
_entity_poly.pdbx_seq_one_letter_code
_entity_poly.pdbx_strand_id
1 'polypeptide(L)'
;MNRFIGFAFAFCVLSVNASVPCLQPGVKEYVAGEGRYAVAGKVAVFDDNAQCRIGAYEIPGLSDRRVWNGALPECGIMIAVEGSTFGKSLVNRFGLKVPEREQGYAIAVTEKSVAIVGRDPIGALYGCVTFRQLAQSDSVLACTIRDWPDFRYHGEVSIGRGLWFFGAGKDLPGRFEAMRRAVDELVRHKVNLAGDLFRVRANTTEEELKEWRAFLAYMRERGIRLHLYSTMAIWDRDVHPKSVSLKNWRCVVGHRASYDHYHCWSDDAAIRASAERYADFLVRIGARDALVTMHPADDGGVEDPENWSRRCEACRRRWKDDERWAATANIINIWGDVFKRRLPKVSLGSCIYPYWISWLKRPFEERSQLWKQNVTEYWRLLDKAIEDKDFWFSSWAATPAQLREYRTYVPSRPIHISDPYPQNAGVFSTCHRKIGTLNGDNVERSTPAGGDQNLPEACFLAAEYAWDANAPGKEIYDGGVYYNPLTDQTGPDMVITNSLVRICRTFWGDRFAPYMVRILSSGVMPRYIEDPESTVRHWRRRFANPDYDPSSKHGRKFARESLLAVDDASFLRSQLTAAECCENAVAEAVPTAMDLKDPVRRRYFAYFAKRAPLWTACARVRLALREAKELKSKGLREEACELLRRARKRCIDDYRKAEESPFAKEIDFRSDISHDDKMLRSDIWLNMIDAELESGRPRFRVGILSDTHITNDPASLGLVQKAMVLFSRENVDVICHLGDLADFYAPKGFVHYRRAVEDAFAGNMPLTLYAFGGHDRNRYRCRKEDADRETAVWEIMRKALKASHGLYDVVEFKGYPFVIVQEYMDVKRAEKLLKGAIDRYPDKPVFLLYHEPAMSTTESSAGWGNWAIRRICDRYPRVVLLSGHTHGSVRNELMIWQEGFTAINGGCLYKWLGPVANIDYKLRMKHDDGVIVMDVNSDSLVFHRYSVMTGLEHNKENPWRVPLPFYVKDAPYRKDVRQAHSPIPQWRDGAQLETDWTREMLKVAFPPANHRIGIYRNIVKISDSNGQTVTMASDAGEFWRVSNNVNRCEFSFSTDYFSPGSKLSVSAWAEGFFGNRSDELKVDTRMPRWCSPGRLLWQTEDAFQDLSVRYGSRKGREQPVTLDKDGWLCVTGRVFRVDLPVHVFPATDLPGQKYSVLLTLEDQRSKGGCWRIELVDSRTFRPLVAERINTMEGTVGRTTYRLTLTKKDAGILPVTVSFTYGGPWSRVKLSGVQVRSIR
;
A
#
# COMPACT_ATOMS: atom_id res chain seq x y z
N MET A 1 8.78 19.40 48.92
CA MET A 1 10.20 19.78 49.14
C MET A 1 10.63 20.66 47.98
N ASN A 2 11.02 21.89 48.31
CA ASN A 2 11.79 22.89 47.53
C ASN A 2 11.09 23.43 46.25
N ARG A 3 10.62 24.68 46.07
CA ARG A 3 10.82 26.00 46.74
C ARG A 3 12.24 26.27 47.21
N PHE A 4 13.19 26.34 46.28
CA PHE A 4 14.40 27.18 46.32
C PHE A 4 15.05 27.13 44.92
N ILE A 5 15.73 28.21 44.51
CA ILE A 5 16.29 28.51 43.17
C ILE A 5 15.37 29.39 42.28
N GLY A 6 14.92 30.50 42.86
CA GLY A 6 15.04 31.81 42.19
C GLY A 6 16.21 32.54 42.84
N PHE A 7 16.87 33.45 42.11
CA PHE A 7 18.10 34.19 42.48
C PHE A 7 19.44 33.44 42.28
N ALA A 8 19.90 33.34 41.03
CA ALA A 8 21.34 33.30 40.69
C ALA A 8 21.56 33.46 39.17
N PHE A 9 21.16 34.58 38.56
CA PHE A 9 21.65 35.01 37.23
C PHE A 9 21.45 36.51 37.00
N ALA A 10 21.73 37.31 38.04
CA ALA A 10 21.91 38.75 37.92
C ALA A 10 23.29 39.07 38.52
N PHE A 11 24.11 39.81 37.78
CA PHE A 11 25.50 40.20 38.08
C PHE A 11 26.61 39.20 37.72
N CYS A 12 26.95 39.16 36.42
CA CYS A 12 28.31 39.43 35.97
C CYS A 12 28.31 39.86 34.49
N VAL A 13 29.15 40.85 34.17
CA VAL A 13 29.34 41.55 32.88
C VAL A 13 28.36 42.68 32.56
N LEU A 14 28.51 43.77 33.30
CA LEU A 14 28.31 45.14 32.78
C LEU A 14 29.53 45.48 31.89
N SER A 15 29.43 45.14 30.61
CA SER A 15 29.89 46.02 29.53
C SER A 15 28.63 46.40 28.77
N VAL A 16 28.32 47.70 28.69
CA VAL A 16 27.18 48.22 27.94
C VAL A 16 27.40 47.93 26.44
N ASN A 17 27.11 46.71 26.01
CA ASN A 17 26.95 46.39 24.59
C ASN A 17 25.51 46.72 24.25
N ALA A 18 25.29 47.84 23.56
CA ALA A 18 24.01 48.10 22.91
C ALA A 18 23.63 46.84 22.11
N SER A 19 22.51 46.21 22.46
CA SER A 19 22.05 44.98 21.80
C SER A 19 22.00 45.20 20.29
N VAL A 20 22.64 44.31 19.52
CA VAL A 20 22.62 44.35 18.05
C VAL A 20 21.17 44.52 17.58
N PRO A 21 20.88 45.46 16.65
CA PRO A 21 19.53 45.68 16.13
C PRO A 21 18.93 44.41 15.52
N CYS A 22 17.59 44.35 15.47
CA CYS A 22 16.87 43.21 14.87
C CYS A 22 17.06 43.18 13.35
N LEU A 23 18.07 42.46 12.89
CA LEU A 23 18.45 42.32 11.48
C LEU A 23 18.25 40.89 10.98
N GLN A 24 17.80 40.74 9.73
CA GLN A 24 17.64 39.46 9.05
C GLN A 24 18.12 39.54 7.58
N PRO A 25 19.06 38.69 7.14
CA PRO A 25 19.93 37.84 7.97
C PRO A 25 20.68 38.65 9.02
N GLY A 26 21.04 38.01 10.14
CA GLY A 26 21.91 38.63 11.13
C GLY A 26 23.25 39.04 10.53
N VAL A 27 23.80 40.17 10.95
CA VAL A 27 25.11 40.66 10.48
C VAL A 27 26.25 40.00 11.27
N LYS A 28 27.34 39.65 10.57
CA LYS A 28 28.50 39.01 11.20
C LYS A 28 29.28 39.94 12.12
N GLU A 29 29.45 41.21 11.74
CA GLU A 29 30.16 42.20 12.55
C GLU A 29 29.36 43.50 12.68
N TYR A 30 29.11 43.90 13.93
CA TYR A 30 28.42 45.13 14.31
C TYR A 30 29.14 45.79 15.49
N VAL A 31 29.50 47.06 15.34
CA VAL A 31 30.09 47.87 16.42
C VAL A 31 29.22 49.10 16.62
N ALA A 32 28.61 49.23 17.79
CA ALA A 32 27.86 50.43 18.16
C ALA A 32 28.81 51.61 18.42
N GLY A 33 28.41 52.79 17.98
CA GLY A 33 29.04 54.07 18.30
C GLY A 33 28.12 54.95 19.15
N GLU A 34 28.59 56.17 19.40
CA GLU A 34 27.83 57.20 20.11
C GLU A 34 27.10 58.12 19.12
N GLY A 35 25.90 58.58 19.50
CA GLY A 35 25.08 59.47 18.67
C GLY A 35 24.09 58.75 17.75
N ARG A 36 23.24 59.52 17.07
CA ARG A 36 22.20 59.00 16.18
C ARG A 36 22.12 59.80 14.88
N TYR A 37 21.91 59.11 13.77
CA TYR A 37 21.69 59.68 12.46
C TYR A 37 20.18 59.80 12.17
N ALA A 38 19.68 60.99 11.87
CA ALA A 38 18.31 61.19 11.41
C ALA A 38 18.20 60.89 9.91
N VAL A 39 17.35 59.94 9.51
CA VAL A 39 17.22 59.49 8.11
C VAL A 39 16.25 60.38 7.31
N ALA A 40 15.18 60.83 7.95
CA ALA A 40 14.13 61.61 7.28
C ALA A 40 14.67 62.91 6.68
N GLY A 41 14.27 63.21 5.44
CA GLY A 41 14.62 64.44 4.74
C GLY A 41 16.07 64.51 4.24
N LYS A 42 16.85 63.43 4.35
CA LYS A 42 18.24 63.36 3.85
C LYS A 42 18.30 63.01 2.36
N VAL A 43 19.43 63.36 1.75
CA VAL A 43 19.75 63.05 0.35
C VAL A 43 20.62 61.81 0.29
N ALA A 44 20.30 60.90 -0.63
CA ALA A 44 21.19 59.81 -1.02
C ALA A 44 21.97 60.17 -2.29
N VAL A 45 23.28 60.01 -2.24
CA VAL A 45 24.20 60.16 -3.38
C VAL A 45 24.82 58.81 -3.67
N PHE A 46 24.74 58.35 -4.91
CA PHE A 46 25.12 56.98 -5.26
C PHE A 46 25.94 56.87 -6.55
N ASP A 47 26.77 55.83 -6.64
CA ASP A 47 27.48 55.47 -7.87
C ASP A 47 26.52 55.17 -9.03
N ASP A 48 26.91 55.54 -10.25
CA ASP A 48 26.09 55.33 -11.46
C ASP A 48 26.02 53.86 -11.90
N ASN A 49 25.29 53.05 -11.15
CA ASN A 49 24.93 51.69 -11.51
C ASN A 49 23.53 51.33 -10.97
N ALA A 50 22.90 50.33 -11.60
CA ALA A 50 21.52 49.95 -11.32
C ALA A 50 21.30 49.53 -9.86
N GLN A 51 22.22 48.78 -9.27
CA GLN A 51 22.09 48.24 -7.91
C GLN A 51 22.22 49.34 -6.85
N CYS A 52 23.17 50.26 -7.00
CA CYS A 52 23.29 51.41 -6.10
C CYS A 52 22.06 52.32 -6.19
N ARG A 53 21.51 52.52 -7.39
CA ARG A 53 20.23 53.22 -7.59
C ARG A 53 19.09 52.50 -6.88
N ILE A 54 18.89 51.20 -7.13
CA ILE A 54 17.84 50.39 -6.48
C ILE A 54 18.00 50.47 -4.96
N GLY A 55 19.22 50.31 -4.44
CA GLY A 55 19.53 50.43 -3.02
C GLY A 55 19.14 51.79 -2.44
N ALA A 56 19.36 52.89 -3.16
CA ALA A 56 18.91 54.22 -2.73
C ALA A 56 17.37 54.34 -2.66
N TYR A 57 16.64 53.65 -3.55
CA TYR A 57 15.17 53.60 -3.51
C TYR A 57 14.63 52.66 -2.43
N GLU A 58 15.40 51.67 -1.99
CA GLU A 58 15.06 50.82 -0.84
C GLU A 58 15.14 51.59 0.49
N ILE A 59 15.81 52.74 0.58
CA ILE A 59 15.87 53.52 1.82
C ILE A 59 14.64 54.44 1.93
N PRO A 60 13.77 54.25 2.94
CA PRO A 60 12.58 55.08 3.15
C PRO A 60 12.94 56.47 3.68
N GLY A 61 12.03 57.45 3.51
CA GLY A 61 12.13 58.76 4.17
C GLY A 61 13.11 59.78 3.56
N LEU A 62 13.82 59.45 2.48
CA LEU A 62 14.74 60.37 1.80
C LEU A 62 14.02 61.47 1.02
N SER A 63 14.57 62.70 1.08
CA SER A 63 14.08 63.85 0.31
C SER A 63 14.51 63.82 -1.16
N ASP A 64 15.68 63.26 -1.45
CA ASP A 64 16.23 63.23 -2.81
C ASP A 64 17.25 62.09 -3.00
N ARG A 65 17.46 61.68 -4.26
CA ARG A 65 18.32 60.58 -4.71
C ARG A 65 19.04 61.00 -5.97
N ARG A 66 20.37 61.14 -5.93
CA ARG A 66 21.16 61.66 -7.07
C ARG A 66 22.39 60.80 -7.34
N VAL A 67 22.76 60.73 -8.63
CA VAL A 67 24.03 60.14 -9.05
C VAL A 67 25.18 61.03 -8.58
N TRP A 68 26.28 60.43 -8.15
CA TRP A 68 27.48 61.15 -7.75
C TRP A 68 28.07 61.97 -8.91
N ASN A 69 28.34 63.25 -8.66
CA ASN A 69 28.79 64.21 -9.67
C ASN A 69 30.30 64.50 -9.63
N GLY A 70 31.07 63.76 -8.83
CA GLY A 70 32.51 63.95 -8.65
C GLY A 70 32.93 64.65 -7.36
N ALA A 71 32.02 65.37 -6.66
CA ALA A 71 32.31 66.01 -5.37
C ALA A 71 31.87 65.13 -4.20
N LEU A 72 32.73 64.97 -3.17
CA LEU A 72 32.38 64.22 -1.95
C LEU A 72 31.34 65.00 -1.12
N PRO A 73 30.13 64.46 -0.88
CA PRO A 73 29.10 65.15 -0.09
C PRO A 73 29.52 65.27 1.38
N GLU A 74 29.35 66.42 2.02
CA GLU A 74 29.70 66.58 3.44
C GLU A 74 28.78 65.79 4.39
N CYS A 75 27.50 65.67 4.05
CA CYS A 75 26.45 64.98 4.80
C CYS A 75 25.52 64.16 3.89
N GLY A 76 24.67 63.33 4.48
CA GLY A 76 23.71 62.50 3.74
C GLY A 76 24.10 61.03 3.69
N ILE A 77 23.49 60.27 2.78
CA ILE A 77 23.76 58.84 2.59
C ILE A 77 24.55 58.66 1.30
N MET A 78 25.68 57.97 1.37
CA MET A 78 26.61 57.76 0.26
C MET A 78 26.70 56.27 -0.04
N ILE A 79 26.36 55.87 -1.27
CA ILE A 79 26.28 54.47 -1.68
C ILE A 79 27.24 54.24 -2.84
N ALA A 80 28.20 53.34 -2.69
CA ALA A 80 29.20 53.10 -3.71
C ALA A 80 29.64 51.63 -3.80
N VAL A 81 30.34 51.33 -4.89
CA VAL A 81 31.11 50.09 -5.06
C VAL A 81 32.57 50.38 -4.78
N GLU A 82 33.23 49.55 -3.98
CA GLU A 82 34.62 49.74 -3.52
C GLU A 82 35.59 50.05 -4.67
N GLY A 83 35.45 49.37 -5.81
CA GLY A 83 36.31 49.56 -6.98
C GLY A 83 36.16 50.90 -7.70
N SER A 84 35.06 51.64 -7.48
CA SER A 84 34.79 52.92 -8.14
C SER A 84 35.61 54.06 -7.53
N THR A 85 35.73 55.18 -8.25
CA THR A 85 36.40 56.39 -7.74
C THR A 85 35.68 56.94 -6.48
N PHE A 86 34.34 56.88 -6.46
CA PHE A 86 33.56 57.30 -5.31
C PHE A 86 33.78 56.36 -4.13
N GLY A 87 33.72 55.04 -4.36
CA GLY A 87 33.90 54.02 -3.34
C GLY A 87 35.25 54.11 -2.65
N LYS A 88 36.35 54.23 -3.41
CA LYS A 88 37.70 54.43 -2.87
C LYS A 88 37.78 55.68 -1.98
N SER A 89 37.11 56.75 -2.39
CA SER A 89 37.07 58.00 -1.63
C SER A 89 36.31 57.84 -0.31
N LEU A 90 35.19 57.11 -0.32
CA LEU A 90 34.41 56.81 0.90
C LEU A 90 35.16 55.87 1.84
N VAL A 91 35.82 54.83 1.31
CA VAL A 91 36.65 53.90 2.09
C VAL A 91 37.72 54.67 2.86
N ASN A 92 38.44 55.56 2.18
CA ASN A 92 39.47 56.38 2.81
C ASN A 92 38.89 57.35 3.85
N ARG A 93 37.78 58.03 3.54
CA ARG A 93 37.17 59.03 4.44
C ARG A 93 36.63 58.43 5.73
N PHE A 94 35.98 57.27 5.63
CA PHE A 94 35.29 56.64 6.76
C PHE A 94 36.09 55.48 7.40
N GLY A 95 37.30 55.19 6.89
CA GLY A 95 38.12 54.08 7.38
C GLY A 95 37.44 52.72 7.22
N LEU A 96 36.61 52.55 6.18
CA LEU A 96 35.83 51.33 5.98
C LEU A 96 36.73 50.16 5.60
N LYS A 97 36.46 48.99 6.17
CA LYS A 97 37.07 47.72 5.77
C LYS A 97 36.03 46.90 5.03
N VAL A 98 35.97 47.02 3.71
CA VAL A 98 35.04 46.24 2.89
C VAL A 98 35.52 44.77 2.85
N PRO A 99 34.66 43.76 3.06
CA PRO A 99 35.05 42.36 2.92
C PRO A 99 35.57 42.04 1.52
N GLU A 100 36.59 41.21 1.41
CA GLU A 100 37.14 40.82 0.10
C GLU A 100 36.20 39.90 -0.70
N ARG A 101 35.21 39.29 -0.02
CA ARG A 101 34.24 38.35 -0.62
C ARG A 101 33.19 39.04 -1.50
N GLU A 102 32.81 38.38 -2.60
CA GLU A 102 31.66 38.77 -3.43
C GLU A 102 30.42 39.02 -2.56
N GLN A 103 29.59 39.99 -2.95
CA GLN A 103 28.37 40.41 -2.25
C GLN A 103 28.60 40.98 -0.83
N GLY A 104 29.85 41.05 -0.37
CA GLY A 104 30.20 41.66 0.91
C GLY A 104 30.04 43.18 0.89
N TYR A 105 29.82 43.77 2.05
CA TYR A 105 29.70 45.22 2.20
C TYR A 105 30.14 45.71 3.57
N ALA A 106 30.41 47.01 3.65
CA ALA A 106 30.65 47.72 4.90
C ALA A 106 29.74 48.97 4.99
N ILE A 107 29.29 49.27 6.21
CA ILE A 107 28.47 50.45 6.52
C ILE A 107 29.15 51.23 7.65
N ALA A 108 29.22 52.55 7.52
CA ALA A 108 29.53 53.46 8.62
C ALA A 108 28.38 54.47 8.77
N VAL A 109 27.77 54.50 9.95
CA VAL A 109 26.76 55.47 10.35
C VAL A 109 27.41 56.41 11.37
N THR A 110 27.45 57.70 11.04
CA THR A 110 27.86 58.80 11.93
C THR A 110 26.67 59.71 12.15
N GLU A 111 26.74 60.68 13.06
CA GLU A 111 25.66 61.65 13.29
C GLU A 111 25.29 62.49 12.04
N LYS A 112 26.25 62.71 11.14
CA LYS A 112 26.07 63.58 9.95
C LYS A 112 25.93 62.82 8.64
N SER A 113 26.46 61.60 8.56
CA SER A 113 26.68 60.88 7.31
C SER A 113 26.55 59.38 7.46
N VAL A 114 26.08 58.73 6.39
CA VAL A 114 26.11 57.28 6.23
C VAL A 114 26.91 56.93 4.98
N ALA A 115 27.87 56.03 5.10
CA ALA A 115 28.59 55.46 3.96
C ALA A 115 28.28 53.97 3.86
N ILE A 116 27.80 53.54 2.69
CA ILE A 116 27.49 52.14 2.36
C ILE A 116 28.36 51.77 1.16
N VAL A 117 29.34 50.90 1.38
CA VAL A 117 30.27 50.49 0.31
C VAL A 117 30.23 48.98 0.16
N GLY A 118 29.78 48.53 -1.01
CA GLY A 118 29.80 47.13 -1.39
C GLY A 118 31.10 46.74 -2.08
N ARG A 119 31.52 45.48 -1.93
CA ARG A 119 32.61 44.87 -2.70
C ARG A 119 32.31 44.90 -4.20
N ASP A 120 31.05 44.64 -4.54
CA ASP A 120 30.49 44.67 -5.88
C ASP A 120 29.10 45.36 -5.86
N PRO A 121 28.44 45.58 -7.02
CA PRO A 121 27.12 46.22 -7.07
C PRO A 121 26.06 45.51 -6.21
N ILE A 122 26.08 44.18 -6.12
CA ILE A 122 25.11 43.42 -5.32
C ILE A 122 25.39 43.60 -3.83
N GLY A 123 26.66 43.61 -3.42
CA GLY A 123 27.04 43.94 -2.05
C GLY A 123 26.57 45.34 -1.64
N ALA A 124 26.66 46.34 -2.53
CA ALA A 124 26.17 47.68 -2.25
C ALA A 124 24.64 47.69 -2.03
N LEU A 125 23.90 46.93 -2.85
CA LEU A 125 22.46 46.73 -2.66
C LEU A 125 22.13 46.06 -1.31
N TYR A 126 22.85 44.99 -0.92
CA TYR A 126 22.65 44.33 0.37
C TYR A 126 23.02 45.21 1.57
N GLY A 127 24.00 46.08 1.42
CA GLY A 127 24.31 47.13 2.40
C GLY A 127 23.14 48.10 2.58
N CYS A 128 22.53 48.56 1.47
CA CYS A 128 21.33 49.39 1.51
C CYS A 128 20.13 48.68 2.15
N VAL A 129 19.92 47.39 1.85
CA VAL A 129 18.88 46.57 2.49
C VAL A 129 19.09 46.46 4.00
N THR A 130 20.33 46.29 4.44
CA THR A 130 20.66 46.25 5.88
C THR A 130 20.41 47.60 6.53
N PHE A 131 20.81 48.68 5.88
CA PHE A 131 20.52 50.03 6.36
C PHE A 131 19.01 50.32 6.38
N ARG A 132 18.23 49.83 5.42
CA ARG A 132 16.76 49.91 5.42
C ARG A 132 16.14 49.27 6.67
N GLN A 133 16.68 48.15 7.14
CA GLN A 133 16.21 47.51 8.38
C GLN A 133 16.60 48.31 9.63
N LEU A 134 17.77 48.95 9.63
CA LEU A 134 18.15 49.89 10.70
C LEU A 134 17.28 51.15 10.71
N ALA A 135 16.92 51.65 9.54
CA ALA A 135 16.15 52.89 9.33
C ALA A 135 14.63 52.73 9.49
N GLN A 136 14.16 51.68 10.19
CA GLN A 136 12.74 51.52 10.51
C GLN A 136 12.24 52.58 11.53
N SER A 137 13.14 53.13 12.35
CA SER A 137 12.88 54.30 13.21
C SER A 137 13.42 55.59 12.58
N ASP A 138 12.88 56.75 12.98
CA ASP A 138 13.26 58.07 12.46
C ASP A 138 14.76 58.41 12.60
N SER A 139 15.46 57.71 13.51
CA SER A 139 16.90 57.81 13.68
C SER A 139 17.56 56.45 13.86
N VAL A 140 18.79 56.31 13.36
CA VAL A 140 19.64 55.12 13.44
C VAL A 140 20.79 55.38 14.41
N LEU A 141 21.12 54.44 15.30
CA LEU A 141 22.30 54.56 16.16
C LEU A 141 23.57 54.59 15.30
N ALA A 142 24.51 55.47 15.62
CA ALA A 142 25.83 55.44 15.01
C ALA A 142 26.45 54.04 15.17
N CYS A 143 27.00 53.49 14.10
CA CYS A 143 27.56 52.15 14.11
C CYS A 143 28.48 51.91 12.91
N THR A 144 29.30 50.87 12.99
CA THR A 144 29.96 50.29 11.83
C THR A 144 29.54 48.83 11.67
N ILE A 145 29.31 48.43 10.42
CA ILE A 145 28.91 47.06 10.06
C ILE A 145 29.85 46.55 8.98
N ARG A 146 30.21 45.28 9.09
CA ARG A 146 30.89 44.54 8.04
C ARG A 146 30.24 43.17 7.90
N ASP A 147 29.80 42.83 6.69
CA ASP A 147 28.98 41.63 6.49
C ASP A 147 29.13 41.05 5.09
N TRP A 148 28.97 39.73 4.96
CA TRP A 148 29.16 38.96 3.72
C TRP A 148 28.52 37.57 3.85
N PRO A 149 28.12 36.93 2.74
CA PRO A 149 27.58 35.57 2.78
C PRO A 149 28.69 34.51 2.87
N ASP A 150 28.41 33.41 3.56
CA ASP A 150 29.28 32.21 3.55
C ASP A 150 29.13 31.41 2.25
N PHE A 151 27.91 31.30 1.71
CA PHE A 151 27.63 30.65 0.43
C PHE A 151 27.28 31.69 -0.64
N ARG A 152 27.82 31.56 -1.86
CA ARG A 152 27.58 32.51 -2.96
C ARG A 152 26.09 32.61 -3.32
N TYR A 153 25.42 31.47 -3.30
CA TYR A 153 24.00 31.35 -3.58
C TYR A 153 23.28 30.97 -2.30
N HIS A 154 22.26 31.73 -1.92
CA HIS A 154 21.60 31.66 -0.63
C HIS A 154 20.10 31.91 -0.76
N GLY A 155 19.31 30.99 -0.21
CA GLY A 155 17.85 30.96 -0.33
C GLY A 155 17.37 30.66 -1.76
N GLU A 156 16.53 29.65 -1.92
CA GLU A 156 15.80 29.38 -3.17
C GLU A 156 14.29 29.42 -2.90
N VAL A 157 13.55 30.09 -3.77
CA VAL A 157 12.08 30.12 -3.75
C VAL A 157 11.50 29.64 -5.06
N SER A 158 10.47 28.81 -5.02
CA SER A 158 9.77 28.39 -6.25
C SER A 158 9.02 29.57 -6.88
N ILE A 159 9.25 29.85 -8.17
CA ILE A 159 8.50 30.87 -8.91
C ILE A 159 7.03 30.44 -9.06
N GLY A 160 6.81 29.15 -9.30
CA GLY A 160 5.48 28.57 -9.33
C GLY A 160 4.85 28.56 -7.95
N ARG A 161 5.33 27.71 -7.05
CA ARG A 161 4.61 27.40 -5.81
C ARG A 161 4.87 28.40 -4.68
N GLY A 162 6.02 29.08 -4.69
CA GLY A 162 6.42 30.02 -3.63
C GLY A 162 5.94 31.45 -3.88
N LEU A 163 6.12 31.99 -5.09
CA LEU A 163 5.73 33.38 -5.38
C LEU A 163 4.22 33.63 -5.42
N TRP A 164 3.38 32.59 -5.54
CA TRP A 164 1.92 32.73 -5.54
C TRP A 164 1.35 33.28 -4.22
N PHE A 165 2.04 33.06 -3.10
CA PHE A 165 1.67 33.66 -1.81
C PHE A 165 1.79 35.18 -1.82
N PHE A 166 2.64 35.71 -2.69
CA PHE A 166 2.91 37.14 -2.79
C PHE A 166 2.02 37.86 -3.82
N GLY A 167 1.12 37.16 -4.55
CA GLY A 167 0.52 37.71 -5.76
C GLY A 167 -0.97 37.55 -5.97
N ALA A 168 -1.67 38.64 -6.31
CA ALA A 168 -3.15 38.71 -6.47
C ALA A 168 -3.67 39.01 -7.89
N GLY A 169 -2.88 38.77 -8.95
CA GLY A 169 -3.32 39.00 -10.33
C GLY A 169 -3.94 37.76 -10.99
N LYS A 170 -5.20 37.88 -11.45
CA LYS A 170 -5.87 36.84 -12.26
C LYS A 170 -5.53 36.93 -13.75
N ASP A 171 -5.10 38.10 -14.21
CA ASP A 171 -4.63 38.38 -15.57
C ASP A 171 -3.10 38.40 -15.65
N LEU A 172 -2.57 38.35 -16.87
CA LEU A 172 -1.13 38.24 -17.11
C LEU A 172 -0.34 39.43 -16.51
N PRO A 173 -0.70 40.70 -16.75
CA PRO A 173 0.06 41.84 -16.21
C PRO A 173 0.00 41.93 -14.68
N GLY A 174 -1.18 41.73 -14.08
CA GLY A 174 -1.35 41.75 -12.64
C GLY A 174 -0.53 40.66 -11.95
N ARG A 175 -0.39 39.48 -12.58
CA ARG A 175 0.44 38.39 -12.06
C ARG A 175 1.92 38.76 -12.00
N PHE A 176 2.47 39.36 -13.05
CA PHE A 176 3.89 39.75 -13.06
C PHE A 176 4.18 40.91 -12.10
N GLU A 177 3.26 41.86 -11.94
CA GLU A 177 3.40 42.93 -10.95
C GLU A 177 3.46 42.37 -9.51
N ALA A 178 2.57 41.43 -9.21
CA ALA A 178 2.61 40.67 -7.97
C ALA A 178 3.95 39.96 -7.74
N MET A 179 4.46 39.28 -8.76
CA MET A 179 5.75 38.59 -8.68
C MET A 179 6.92 39.57 -8.49
N ARG A 180 6.88 40.77 -9.09
CA ARG A 180 7.90 41.81 -8.86
C ARG A 180 7.94 42.27 -7.40
N ARG A 181 6.77 42.47 -6.77
CA ARG A 181 6.69 42.81 -5.34
C ARG A 181 7.24 41.70 -4.45
N ALA A 182 7.01 40.44 -4.83
CA ALA A 182 7.61 39.29 -4.16
C ALA A 182 9.14 39.34 -4.22
N VAL A 183 9.68 39.62 -5.42
CA VAL A 183 11.14 39.77 -5.65
C VAL A 183 11.73 40.91 -4.83
N ASP A 184 11.04 42.04 -4.71
CA ASP A 184 11.44 43.14 -3.80
C ASP A 184 11.50 42.69 -2.33
N GLU A 185 10.61 41.80 -1.90
CA GLU A 185 10.66 41.28 -0.54
C GLU A 185 11.80 40.26 -0.34
N LEU A 186 12.01 39.36 -1.30
CA LEU A 186 13.10 38.39 -1.26
C LEU A 186 14.47 39.07 -1.14
N VAL A 187 14.71 40.15 -1.89
CA VAL A 187 15.98 40.89 -1.80
C VAL A 187 16.17 41.58 -0.45
N ARG A 188 15.08 41.97 0.24
CA ARG A 188 15.13 42.55 1.60
C ARG A 188 15.58 41.55 2.66
N HIS A 189 15.47 40.26 2.35
CA HIS A 189 15.98 39.15 3.15
C HIS A 189 17.24 38.52 2.52
N LYS A 190 17.84 39.24 1.56
CA LYS A 190 19.03 38.85 0.81
C LYS A 190 18.92 37.48 0.14
N VAL A 191 17.72 37.01 -0.25
CA VAL A 191 17.58 35.78 -1.06
C VAL A 191 18.10 36.03 -2.48
N ASN A 192 18.81 35.09 -3.10
CA ASN A 192 19.39 35.28 -4.43
C ASN A 192 19.17 34.16 -5.47
N LEU A 193 18.39 33.13 -5.15
CA LEU A 193 17.90 32.15 -6.13
C LEU A 193 16.37 32.11 -6.18
N ALA A 194 15.84 31.85 -7.38
CA ALA A 194 14.47 31.43 -7.57
C ALA A 194 14.39 30.23 -8.52
N GLY A 195 13.67 29.20 -8.10
CA GLY A 195 13.48 27.95 -8.82
C GLY A 195 12.32 27.99 -9.83
N ASP A 196 12.31 27.00 -10.72
CA ASP A 196 11.19 26.47 -11.50
C ASP A 196 10.20 27.44 -12.22
N LEU A 197 10.16 27.36 -13.55
CA LEU A 197 9.17 28.09 -14.37
C LEU A 197 7.89 27.27 -14.60
N PHE A 198 7.05 27.13 -13.57
CA PHE A 198 5.75 26.46 -13.73
C PHE A 198 4.89 27.16 -14.80
N ARG A 199 4.38 26.35 -15.73
CA ARG A 199 3.49 26.73 -16.85
C ARG A 199 4.15 27.42 -18.05
N VAL A 200 5.46 27.65 -18.05
CA VAL A 200 6.19 28.08 -19.25
C VAL A 200 6.53 26.84 -20.08
N ARG A 201 6.09 26.79 -21.33
CA ARG A 201 6.25 25.63 -22.23
C ARG A 201 6.74 26.08 -23.60
N ALA A 202 7.11 25.12 -24.44
CA ALA A 202 7.57 25.41 -25.80
C ALA A 202 6.55 26.23 -26.64
N ASN A 203 5.26 26.13 -26.32
CA ASN A 203 4.15 26.82 -26.98
C ASN A 203 3.66 28.09 -26.25
N THR A 204 4.39 28.61 -25.27
CA THR A 204 4.07 29.91 -24.64
C THR A 204 4.08 31.02 -25.70
N THR A 205 3.09 31.92 -25.66
CA THR A 205 2.93 33.00 -26.66
C THR A 205 4.05 34.04 -26.55
N GLU A 206 4.34 34.78 -27.63
CA GLU A 206 5.39 35.79 -27.60
C GLU A 206 5.07 36.97 -26.66
N GLU A 207 3.78 37.28 -26.46
CA GLU A 207 3.32 38.26 -25.47
C GLU A 207 3.69 37.81 -24.05
N GLU A 208 3.44 36.55 -23.70
CA GLU A 208 3.80 36.02 -22.39
C GLU A 208 5.33 35.89 -22.22
N LEU A 209 6.05 35.50 -23.27
CA LEU A 209 7.52 35.45 -23.25
C LEU A 209 8.14 36.85 -23.05
N LYS A 210 7.52 37.92 -23.57
CA LYS A 210 7.97 39.29 -23.34
C LYS A 210 7.89 39.66 -21.85
N GLU A 211 6.80 39.30 -21.17
CA GLU A 211 6.67 39.55 -19.74
C GLU A 211 7.67 38.73 -18.92
N TRP A 212 7.92 37.46 -19.28
CA TRP A 212 8.97 36.65 -18.65
C TRP A 212 10.36 37.27 -18.81
N ARG A 213 10.71 37.75 -20.01
CA ARG A 213 11.99 38.44 -20.25
C ARG A 213 12.15 39.66 -19.35
N ALA A 214 11.10 40.48 -19.23
CA ALA A 214 11.10 41.66 -18.37
C ALA A 214 11.22 41.28 -16.88
N PHE A 215 10.51 40.25 -16.46
CA PHE A 215 10.54 39.76 -15.08
C PHE A 215 11.91 39.18 -14.69
N LEU A 216 12.52 38.35 -15.53
CA LEU A 216 13.85 37.80 -15.26
C LEU A 216 14.93 38.88 -15.24
N ALA A 217 14.82 39.91 -16.09
CA ALA A 217 15.70 41.08 -16.03
C ALA A 217 15.55 41.83 -14.70
N TYR A 218 14.31 42.03 -14.24
CA TYR A 218 14.00 42.69 -12.98
C TYR A 218 14.55 41.92 -11.76
N MET A 219 14.46 40.58 -11.76
CA MET A 219 15.09 39.73 -10.74
C MET A 219 16.61 39.87 -10.73
N ARG A 220 17.23 39.81 -11.92
CA ARG A 220 18.68 39.91 -12.07
C ARG A 220 19.23 41.23 -11.52
N GLU A 221 18.53 42.34 -11.78
CA GLU A 221 18.92 43.66 -11.24
C GLU A 221 18.95 43.70 -9.71
N ARG A 222 18.16 42.85 -9.05
CA ARG A 222 18.09 42.69 -7.59
C ARG A 222 18.98 41.55 -7.06
N GLY A 223 19.82 40.99 -7.92
CA GLY A 223 20.74 39.91 -7.55
C GLY A 223 20.13 38.52 -7.52
N ILE A 224 18.87 38.34 -7.91
CA ILE A 224 18.20 37.03 -7.89
C ILE A 224 18.39 36.34 -9.25
N ARG A 225 18.96 35.14 -9.23
CA ARG A 225 19.14 34.31 -10.43
C ARG A 225 18.10 33.19 -10.51
N LEU A 226 17.81 32.79 -11.73
CA LEU A 226 16.94 31.66 -12.00
C LEU A 226 17.71 30.34 -11.85
N HIS A 227 17.16 29.36 -11.12
CA HIS A 227 17.62 27.98 -11.06
C HIS A 227 16.59 27.05 -11.73
N LEU A 228 17.00 26.33 -12.79
CA LEU A 228 16.12 25.45 -13.56
C LEU A 228 16.57 23.99 -13.50
N TYR A 229 15.59 23.11 -13.29
CA TYR A 229 15.77 21.68 -13.45
C TYR A 229 15.33 21.24 -14.85
N SER A 230 16.19 20.50 -15.53
CA SER A 230 15.94 19.96 -16.88
C SER A 230 16.29 18.47 -16.95
N THR A 231 16.30 17.90 -18.15
CA THR A 231 16.64 16.48 -18.41
C THR A 231 17.77 16.36 -19.42
N MET A 232 18.62 15.34 -19.27
CA MET A 232 19.62 14.93 -20.27
C MET A 232 19.01 14.08 -21.39
N ALA A 233 17.69 13.85 -21.38
CA ALA A 233 17.02 13.12 -22.45
C ALA A 233 17.21 13.80 -23.80
N ILE A 234 17.37 12.98 -24.85
CA ILE A 234 17.43 13.51 -26.21
C ILE A 234 16.03 13.90 -26.71
N TRP A 235 14.99 13.25 -26.18
CA TRP A 235 13.57 13.54 -26.45
C TRP A 235 12.68 13.32 -25.23
N ASP A 236 11.57 14.08 -25.17
CA ASP A 236 10.38 13.70 -24.41
C ASP A 236 9.26 13.27 -25.38
N ARG A 237 8.15 12.75 -24.83
CA ARG A 237 6.99 12.31 -25.63
C ARG A 237 6.38 13.42 -26.51
N ASP A 238 6.44 14.67 -26.09
CA ASP A 238 5.76 15.81 -26.69
C ASP A 238 6.65 16.59 -27.70
N VAL A 239 7.99 16.52 -27.57
CA VAL A 239 8.95 17.29 -28.41
C VAL A 239 9.81 16.43 -29.35
N HIS A 240 9.54 15.13 -29.48
CA HIS A 240 10.26 14.27 -30.42
C HIS A 240 9.92 14.60 -31.89
N PRO A 241 10.86 14.40 -32.85
CA PRO A 241 10.57 14.54 -34.27
C PRO A 241 9.48 13.55 -34.70
N LYS A 242 8.53 14.01 -35.53
CA LYS A 242 7.44 13.16 -36.05
C LYS A 242 7.92 11.89 -36.80
N SER A 243 9.17 11.91 -37.29
CA SER A 243 9.81 10.78 -37.95
C SER A 243 10.30 9.67 -36.99
N VAL A 244 10.34 9.93 -35.68
CA VAL A 244 10.83 8.99 -34.67
C VAL A 244 9.64 8.27 -34.01
N SER A 245 9.63 6.94 -34.03
CA SER A 245 8.61 6.15 -33.33
C SER A 245 9.06 5.81 -31.91
N LEU A 246 8.47 6.48 -30.91
CA LEU A 246 8.80 6.27 -29.50
C LEU A 246 8.29 4.93 -28.93
N LYS A 247 7.22 4.36 -29.50
CA LYS A 247 6.70 3.04 -29.12
C LYS A 247 7.76 1.93 -29.26
N ASN A 248 8.69 2.10 -30.20
CA ASN A 248 9.74 1.15 -30.52
C ASN A 248 11.13 1.68 -30.12
N TRP A 249 11.19 2.55 -29.10
CA TRP A 249 12.46 3.08 -28.62
C TRP A 249 13.39 1.95 -28.19
N ARG A 250 14.55 1.87 -28.83
CA ARG A 250 15.49 0.74 -28.66
C ARG A 250 16.52 0.96 -27.54
N CYS A 251 16.50 2.13 -26.92
CA CYS A 251 17.42 2.49 -25.84
C CYS A 251 16.63 2.71 -24.54
N VAL A 252 17.23 3.37 -23.55
CA VAL A 252 16.64 3.55 -22.23
C VAL A 252 15.49 4.57 -22.28
N VAL A 253 14.37 4.22 -21.65
CA VAL A 253 13.23 5.10 -21.36
C VAL A 253 13.18 5.30 -19.85
N GLY A 254 13.29 6.55 -19.42
CA GLY A 254 13.02 6.94 -18.03
C GLY A 254 11.54 7.26 -17.86
N HIS A 255 10.87 6.57 -16.94
CA HIS A 255 9.47 6.85 -16.61
C HIS A 255 9.37 7.81 -15.43
N ARG A 256 8.86 9.02 -15.66
CA ARG A 256 8.43 9.93 -14.58
C ARG A 256 6.92 10.14 -14.66
N ALA A 257 6.28 10.36 -13.52
CA ALA A 257 4.81 10.41 -13.36
C ALA A 257 4.09 11.40 -14.31
N SER A 258 4.82 12.35 -14.90
CA SER A 258 4.29 13.38 -15.79
C SER A 258 4.84 13.38 -17.22
N TYR A 259 5.95 12.67 -17.53
CA TYR A 259 6.61 12.65 -18.85
C TYR A 259 7.42 11.35 -19.08
N ASP A 260 7.43 10.83 -20.32
CA ASP A 260 8.36 9.79 -20.75
C ASP A 260 9.62 10.45 -21.35
N HIS A 261 10.79 10.13 -20.80
CA HIS A 261 12.08 10.66 -21.24
C HIS A 261 12.90 9.59 -21.97
N TYR A 262 13.39 9.91 -23.15
CA TYR A 262 14.07 8.97 -24.05
C TYR A 262 15.56 9.30 -24.14
N HIS A 263 16.39 8.34 -23.74
CA HIS A 263 17.83 8.52 -23.57
C HIS A 263 18.63 7.69 -24.58
N CYS A 264 19.72 8.25 -25.09
CA CYS A 264 20.73 7.57 -25.91
C CYS A 264 22.09 8.24 -25.70
N TRP A 265 23.15 7.46 -25.55
CA TRP A 265 24.50 7.95 -25.28
C TRP A 265 25.41 8.00 -26.52
N SER A 266 24.93 7.57 -27.68
CA SER A 266 25.75 7.50 -28.91
C SER A 266 25.24 8.35 -30.07
N ASP A 267 24.06 8.94 -29.93
CA ASP A 267 23.48 9.81 -30.95
C ASP A 267 23.86 11.27 -30.67
N ASP A 268 25.11 11.63 -31.00
CA ASP A 268 25.66 12.97 -30.73
C ASP A 268 24.85 14.06 -31.43
N ALA A 269 24.26 13.76 -32.59
CA ALA A 269 23.40 14.69 -33.32
C ALA A 269 22.11 14.98 -32.55
N ALA A 270 21.44 13.94 -32.04
CA ALA A 270 20.24 14.10 -31.21
C ALA A 270 20.55 14.77 -29.86
N ILE A 271 21.69 14.43 -29.23
CA ILE A 271 22.17 15.06 -28.00
C ILE A 271 22.40 16.56 -28.23
N ARG A 272 23.14 16.93 -29.28
CA ARG A 272 23.40 18.32 -29.65
C ARG A 272 22.12 19.07 -29.98
N ALA A 273 21.20 18.43 -30.71
CA ALA A 273 19.90 19.02 -31.02
C ALA A 273 19.06 19.26 -29.74
N SER A 274 19.14 18.38 -28.74
CA SER A 274 18.47 18.59 -27.44
C SER A 274 19.06 19.79 -26.70
N ALA A 275 20.39 19.86 -26.61
CA ALA A 275 21.09 20.99 -26.01
C ALA A 275 20.75 22.32 -26.71
N GLU A 276 20.71 22.35 -28.05
CA GLU A 276 20.35 23.54 -28.83
C GLU A 276 18.90 23.97 -28.60
N ARG A 277 17.94 23.04 -28.55
CA ARG A 277 16.53 23.35 -28.24
C ARG A 277 16.39 23.95 -26.85
N TYR A 278 17.10 23.43 -25.86
CA TYR A 278 17.04 23.96 -24.50
C TYR A 278 17.75 25.32 -24.38
N ALA A 279 18.90 25.50 -25.03
CA ALA A 279 19.56 26.79 -25.11
C ALA A 279 18.68 27.85 -25.79
N ASP A 280 17.98 27.48 -26.88
CA ASP A 280 17.02 28.37 -27.55
C ASP A 280 15.88 28.77 -26.62
N PHE A 281 15.32 27.81 -25.87
CA PHE A 281 14.31 28.10 -24.86
C PHE A 281 14.79 29.14 -23.84
N LEU A 282 15.99 28.96 -23.26
CA LEU A 282 16.57 29.91 -22.30
C LEU A 282 16.79 31.30 -22.91
N VAL A 283 17.24 31.36 -24.17
CA VAL A 283 17.37 32.62 -24.92
C VAL A 283 16.01 33.30 -25.08
N ARG A 284 14.97 32.56 -25.45
CA ARG A 284 13.61 33.08 -25.69
C ARG A 284 13.00 33.66 -24.42
N ILE A 285 13.21 33.05 -23.25
CA ILE A 285 12.70 33.58 -21.97
C ILE A 285 13.60 34.64 -21.34
N GLY A 286 14.83 34.85 -21.84
CA GLY A 286 15.79 35.84 -21.30
C GLY A 286 16.67 35.35 -20.14
N ALA A 287 16.72 34.04 -19.90
CA ALA A 287 17.45 33.39 -18.82
C ALA A 287 18.94 33.15 -19.19
N ARG A 288 19.68 34.22 -19.49
CA ARG A 288 21.04 34.14 -20.06
C ARG A 288 22.18 33.93 -19.06
N ASP A 289 21.87 33.88 -17.78
CA ASP A 289 22.80 33.75 -16.64
C ASP A 289 22.22 32.84 -15.55
N ALA A 290 21.29 31.96 -15.94
CA ALA A 290 20.63 31.01 -15.06
C ALA A 290 21.58 29.92 -14.58
N LEU A 291 21.18 29.25 -13.50
CA LEU A 291 21.72 27.99 -13.06
C LEU A 291 20.87 26.85 -13.66
N VAL A 292 21.49 25.87 -14.30
CA VAL A 292 20.78 24.76 -14.95
C VAL A 292 21.27 23.42 -14.40
N THR A 293 20.38 22.70 -13.72
CA THR A 293 20.63 21.34 -13.22
C THR A 293 19.93 20.31 -14.11
N MET A 294 20.71 19.55 -14.88
CA MET A 294 20.20 18.52 -15.77
C MET A 294 20.05 17.18 -15.05
N HIS A 295 18.90 16.55 -15.20
CA HIS A 295 18.61 15.24 -14.62
C HIS A 295 18.92 14.10 -15.61
N PRO A 296 19.74 13.10 -15.26
CA PRO A 296 19.94 11.92 -16.09
C PRO A 296 18.75 10.94 -15.95
N ALA A 297 18.83 9.80 -16.65
CA ALA A 297 17.97 8.65 -16.38
C ALA A 297 18.31 8.08 -14.99
N ASP A 298 17.34 8.01 -14.07
CA ASP A 298 17.59 7.76 -12.65
C ASP A 298 16.98 6.46 -12.12
N ASP A 299 17.37 5.35 -12.75
CA ASP A 299 16.88 4.00 -12.44
C ASP A 299 18.01 2.96 -12.51
N GLY A 300 17.75 1.73 -12.05
CA GLY A 300 18.69 0.60 -12.11
C GLY A 300 19.68 0.49 -10.94
N GLY A 301 19.67 1.44 -10.00
CA GLY A 301 20.43 1.36 -8.75
C GLY A 301 21.95 1.47 -8.95
N VAL A 302 22.74 0.94 -8.00
CA VAL A 302 24.21 0.94 -8.09
C VAL A 302 24.70 -0.24 -8.93
N GLU A 303 23.89 -1.28 -9.10
CA GLU A 303 24.20 -2.48 -9.86
C GLU A 303 24.13 -2.25 -11.37
N ASP A 304 23.15 -1.50 -11.85
CA ASP A 304 22.98 -1.15 -13.27
C ASP A 304 22.54 0.32 -13.44
N PRO A 305 23.36 1.29 -13.04
CA PRO A 305 22.97 2.70 -13.00
C PRO A 305 22.52 3.21 -14.37
N GLU A 306 21.44 3.98 -14.39
CA GLU A 306 20.82 4.53 -15.60
C GLU A 306 20.26 3.45 -16.55
N ASN A 307 20.06 2.22 -16.03
CA ASN A 307 19.77 1.01 -16.81
C ASN A 307 20.79 0.79 -17.95
N TRP A 308 22.08 1.03 -17.66
CA TRP A 308 23.18 1.00 -18.64
C TRP A 308 23.27 -0.30 -19.43
N SER A 309 22.92 -1.45 -18.84
CA SER A 309 22.87 -2.75 -19.51
C SER A 309 21.84 -2.80 -20.66
N ARG A 310 20.79 -1.97 -20.58
CA ARG A 310 19.66 -1.92 -21.54
C ARG A 310 19.88 -0.96 -22.70
N ARG A 311 21.05 -0.32 -22.78
CA ARG A 311 21.40 0.60 -23.87
C ARG A 311 21.32 -0.07 -25.25
N CYS A 312 21.01 0.72 -26.27
CA CYS A 312 20.82 0.23 -27.63
C CYS A 312 22.13 -0.32 -28.24
N GLU A 313 22.02 -1.04 -29.35
CA GLU A 313 23.18 -1.65 -30.04
C GLU A 313 24.24 -0.62 -30.44
N ALA A 314 23.85 0.58 -30.89
CA ALA A 314 24.80 1.65 -31.20
C ALA A 314 25.60 2.08 -29.95
N CYS A 315 24.94 2.18 -28.79
CA CYS A 315 25.60 2.46 -27.52
C CYS A 315 26.54 1.35 -27.09
N ARG A 316 26.16 0.08 -27.25
CA ARG A 316 27.03 -1.07 -26.95
C ARG A 316 28.25 -1.15 -27.86
N ARG A 317 28.12 -0.73 -29.12
CA ARG A 317 29.23 -0.72 -30.08
C ARG A 317 30.25 0.39 -29.80
N ARG A 318 29.77 1.56 -29.37
CA ARG A 318 30.64 2.72 -29.12
C ARG A 318 31.27 2.71 -27.73
N TRP A 319 30.53 2.28 -26.72
CA TRP A 319 30.94 2.36 -25.31
C TRP A 319 30.99 0.98 -24.69
N LYS A 320 32.16 0.60 -24.16
CA LYS A 320 32.31 -0.63 -23.38
C LYS A 320 31.46 -0.57 -22.11
N ASP A 321 31.23 -1.73 -21.50
CA ASP A 321 30.42 -1.84 -20.29
C ASP A 321 30.97 -0.99 -19.13
N ASP A 322 32.29 -0.86 -19.02
CA ASP A 322 33.01 -0.06 -18.01
C ASP A 322 33.24 1.41 -18.41
N GLU A 323 32.81 1.83 -19.61
CA GLU A 323 33.01 3.19 -20.15
C GLU A 323 31.77 4.10 -20.00
N ARG A 324 30.87 3.79 -19.06
CA ARG A 324 29.70 4.64 -18.76
C ARG A 324 30.10 6.08 -18.43
N TRP A 325 31.19 6.27 -17.68
CA TRP A 325 31.74 7.60 -17.38
C TRP A 325 32.10 8.38 -18.66
N ALA A 326 32.67 7.72 -19.67
CA ALA A 326 33.05 8.37 -20.92
C ALA A 326 31.81 8.77 -21.74
N ALA A 327 30.80 7.91 -21.74
CA ALA A 327 29.51 8.18 -22.38
C ALA A 327 28.79 9.39 -21.76
N THR A 328 28.76 9.48 -20.42
CA THR A 328 28.20 10.64 -19.71
C THR A 328 29.03 11.89 -19.92
N ALA A 329 30.36 11.81 -19.89
CA ALA A 329 31.24 12.94 -20.18
C ALA A 329 31.03 13.48 -21.61
N ASN A 330 30.83 12.61 -22.60
CA ASN A 330 30.52 12.99 -23.98
C ASN A 330 29.25 13.84 -24.06
N ILE A 331 28.17 13.42 -23.38
CA ILE A 331 26.92 14.20 -23.30
C ILE A 331 27.21 15.57 -22.68
N ILE A 332 27.87 15.59 -21.52
CA ILE A 332 28.14 16.83 -20.77
C ILE A 332 29.00 17.79 -21.59
N ASN A 333 30.04 17.30 -22.28
CA ASN A 333 30.91 18.14 -23.11
C ASN A 333 30.15 18.70 -24.33
N ILE A 334 29.28 17.91 -24.99
CA ILE A 334 28.42 18.42 -26.07
C ILE A 334 27.49 19.54 -25.58
N TRP A 335 26.86 19.35 -24.42
CA TRP A 335 26.03 20.39 -23.80
C TRP A 335 26.85 21.61 -23.41
N GLY A 336 28.02 21.40 -22.79
CA GLY A 336 28.97 22.45 -22.43
C GLY A 336 29.39 23.29 -23.64
N ASP A 337 29.70 22.67 -24.79
CA ASP A 337 30.05 23.37 -26.02
C ASP A 337 28.91 24.26 -26.54
N VAL A 338 27.68 23.74 -26.53
CA VAL A 338 26.50 24.50 -26.97
C VAL A 338 26.27 25.68 -26.04
N PHE A 339 26.34 25.45 -24.73
CA PHE A 339 26.09 26.47 -23.71
C PHE A 339 27.19 27.53 -23.69
N LYS A 340 28.47 27.16 -23.75
CA LYS A 340 29.58 28.13 -23.85
C LYS A 340 29.44 29.03 -25.09
N ARG A 341 29.00 28.48 -26.22
CA ARG A 341 28.79 29.26 -27.46
C ARG A 341 27.56 30.18 -27.38
N ARG A 342 26.42 29.68 -26.90
CA ARG A 342 25.12 30.38 -26.96
C ARG A 342 24.82 31.22 -25.72
N LEU A 343 25.28 30.77 -24.57
CA LEU A 343 24.90 31.21 -23.23
C LEU A 343 26.12 31.16 -22.27
N PRO A 344 27.22 31.88 -22.55
CA PRO A 344 28.49 31.75 -21.82
C PRO A 344 28.41 32.13 -20.32
N LYS A 345 27.33 32.78 -19.88
CA LYS A 345 27.11 33.16 -18.48
C LYS A 345 26.19 32.17 -17.72
N VAL A 346 25.58 31.21 -18.41
CA VAL A 346 24.80 30.15 -17.77
C VAL A 346 25.76 29.16 -17.13
N SER A 347 25.47 28.81 -15.89
CA SER A 347 26.21 27.76 -15.20
C SER A 347 25.44 26.45 -15.30
N LEU A 348 26.14 25.39 -15.73
CA LEU A 348 25.55 24.09 -16.02
C LEU A 348 25.99 23.07 -14.96
N GLY A 349 25.11 22.16 -14.61
CA GLY A 349 25.45 21.03 -13.76
C GLY A 349 24.45 19.89 -13.86
N SER A 350 24.65 18.84 -13.07
CA SER A 350 23.79 17.66 -13.10
C SER A 350 23.81 16.84 -11.82
N CYS A 351 22.68 16.17 -11.53
CA CYS A 351 22.61 15.06 -10.60
C CYS A 351 23.27 13.80 -11.21
N ILE A 352 24.59 13.66 -11.14
CA ILE A 352 25.38 12.57 -11.76
C ILE A 352 25.05 11.19 -11.17
N TYR A 353 24.19 10.38 -11.82
CA TYR A 353 23.66 9.13 -11.22
C TYR A 353 24.70 8.00 -11.14
N PRO A 354 24.82 7.29 -9.99
CA PRO A 354 24.17 7.56 -8.71
C PRO A 354 24.71 8.84 -8.07
N TYR A 355 23.83 9.78 -7.74
CA TYR A 355 24.20 11.16 -7.36
C TYR A 355 24.14 11.42 -5.86
N TRP A 356 24.00 10.39 -5.03
CA TRP A 356 23.89 10.58 -3.57
C TRP A 356 25.25 10.41 -2.93
N ILE A 357 25.83 11.49 -2.40
CA ILE A 357 27.05 11.40 -1.58
C ILE A 357 26.81 10.48 -0.37
N SER A 358 25.56 10.31 0.06
CA SER A 358 25.19 9.37 1.12
C SER A 358 25.55 7.91 0.82
N TRP A 359 25.76 7.52 -0.45
CA TRP A 359 26.28 6.19 -0.82
C TRP A 359 27.62 5.87 -0.13
N LEU A 360 28.42 6.88 0.24
CA LEU A 360 29.67 6.72 0.99
C LEU A 360 29.47 6.24 2.44
N LYS A 361 28.23 6.18 2.95
CA LYS A 361 27.91 5.55 4.26
C LYS A 361 28.37 4.08 4.33
N ARG A 362 28.36 3.36 3.21
CA ARG A 362 28.82 1.97 3.17
C ARG A 362 30.30 1.91 3.53
N PRO A 363 30.74 1.11 4.52
CA PRO A 363 32.15 1.00 4.88
C PRO A 363 33.02 0.63 3.69
N PHE A 364 34.24 1.17 3.62
CA PHE A 364 35.11 1.02 2.45
C PHE A 364 35.40 -0.45 2.12
N GLU A 365 35.54 -1.27 3.16
CA GLU A 365 35.84 -2.70 3.13
C GLU A 365 34.66 -3.52 2.58
N GLU A 366 33.43 -3.01 2.70
CA GLU A 366 32.21 -3.68 2.25
C GLU A 366 31.84 -3.35 0.80
N ARG A 367 32.52 -2.38 0.17
CA ARG A 367 32.22 -1.93 -1.21
C ARG A 367 32.83 -2.90 -2.22
N SER A 368 31.98 -3.57 -3.00
CA SER A 368 32.42 -4.45 -4.09
C SER A 368 33.15 -3.67 -5.19
N GLN A 369 33.91 -4.37 -6.04
CA GLN A 369 34.59 -3.73 -7.17
C GLN A 369 33.60 -3.05 -8.12
N LEU A 370 32.48 -3.70 -8.43
CA LEU A 370 31.41 -3.13 -9.25
C LEU A 370 30.82 -1.86 -8.63
N TRP A 371 30.63 -1.84 -7.31
CA TRP A 371 30.16 -0.65 -6.60
C TRP A 371 31.18 0.49 -6.72
N LYS A 372 32.48 0.20 -6.51
CA LYS A 372 33.56 1.19 -6.64
C LYS A 372 33.63 1.77 -8.05
N GLN A 373 33.49 0.91 -9.07
CA GLN A 373 33.41 1.30 -10.47
C GLN A 373 32.23 2.24 -10.75
N ASN A 374 31.03 1.90 -10.25
CA ASN A 374 29.80 2.64 -10.54
C ASN A 374 29.60 3.92 -9.72
N VAL A 375 30.35 4.09 -8.61
CA VAL A 375 30.21 5.25 -7.71
C VAL A 375 31.50 6.07 -7.66
N THR A 376 32.49 5.63 -6.89
CA THR A 376 33.69 6.44 -6.59
C THR A 376 34.63 6.62 -7.78
N GLU A 377 34.86 5.55 -8.55
CA GLU A 377 35.69 5.62 -9.75
C GLU A 377 34.97 6.38 -10.86
N TYR A 378 33.66 6.15 -11.03
CA TYR A 378 32.81 6.92 -11.93
C TYR A 378 32.90 8.44 -11.68
N TRP A 379 32.73 8.89 -10.43
CA TRP A 379 32.85 10.30 -10.07
C TRP A 379 34.24 10.86 -10.37
N ARG A 380 35.30 10.13 -10.00
CA ARG A 380 36.70 10.53 -10.25
C ARG A 380 37.03 10.64 -11.73
N LEU A 381 36.58 9.68 -12.54
CA LEU A 381 36.81 9.67 -13.98
C LEU A 381 36.02 10.78 -14.68
N LEU A 382 34.78 11.02 -14.26
CA LEU A 382 33.99 12.16 -14.75
C LEU A 382 34.61 13.50 -14.40
N ASP A 383 35.10 13.69 -13.17
CA ASP A 383 35.80 14.91 -12.78
C ASP A 383 36.96 15.23 -13.72
N LYS A 384 37.73 14.21 -14.09
CA LYS A 384 38.83 14.33 -15.05
C LYS A 384 38.34 14.61 -16.47
N ALA A 385 37.34 13.87 -16.94
CA ALA A 385 36.90 13.84 -18.34
C ALA A 385 36.02 15.03 -18.76
N ILE A 386 35.27 15.63 -17.84
CA ILE A 386 34.46 16.82 -18.14
C ILE A 386 35.41 18.02 -18.29
N GLU A 387 35.34 18.67 -19.45
CA GLU A 387 36.25 19.76 -19.82
C GLU A 387 35.95 21.04 -19.04
N ASP A 388 34.67 21.36 -18.88
CA ASP A 388 34.23 22.51 -18.11
C ASP A 388 34.41 22.27 -16.61
N LYS A 389 35.39 22.92 -15.97
CA LYS A 389 35.65 22.75 -14.53
C LYS A 389 34.65 23.48 -13.63
N ASP A 390 33.84 24.38 -14.18
CA ASP A 390 32.76 25.06 -13.47
C ASP A 390 31.45 24.26 -13.48
N PHE A 391 31.41 23.15 -14.22
CA PHE A 391 30.27 22.23 -14.19
C PHE A 391 30.11 21.61 -12.80
N TRP A 392 28.97 21.87 -12.14
CA TRP A 392 28.72 21.38 -10.79
C TRP A 392 28.07 20.01 -10.74
N PHE A 393 28.37 19.31 -9.65
CA PHE A 393 27.75 18.03 -9.34
C PHE A 393 26.68 18.27 -8.28
N SER A 394 25.46 17.82 -8.56
CA SER A 394 24.33 17.94 -7.65
C SER A 394 24.14 16.66 -6.85
N SER A 395 23.97 16.76 -5.54
CA SER A 395 23.70 15.64 -4.62
C SER A 395 22.64 16.01 -3.59
N TRP A 396 22.16 15.03 -2.83
CA TRP A 396 21.41 15.27 -1.59
C TRP A 396 22.33 15.56 -0.41
N ALA A 397 21.75 16.04 0.69
CA ALA A 397 22.42 16.29 1.96
C ALA A 397 23.31 15.12 2.42
N ALA A 398 24.51 15.45 2.88
CA ALA A 398 25.55 14.50 3.28
C ALA A 398 26.25 14.98 4.56
N THR A 399 26.86 14.05 5.30
CA THR A 399 27.61 14.39 6.51
C THR A 399 28.95 15.06 6.19
N PRO A 400 29.58 15.77 7.13
CA PRO A 400 30.90 16.34 6.91
C PRO A 400 31.96 15.30 6.54
N ALA A 401 31.89 14.09 7.11
CA ALA A 401 32.80 13.00 6.80
C ALA A 401 32.64 12.52 5.35
N GLN A 402 31.40 12.38 4.88
CA GLN A 402 31.12 11.99 3.51
C GLN A 402 31.52 13.07 2.51
N LEU A 403 31.32 14.35 2.84
CA LEU A 403 31.78 15.45 2.02
C LEU A 403 33.30 15.46 1.89
N ARG A 404 34.04 15.26 2.99
CA ARG A 404 35.50 15.14 2.96
C ARG A 404 35.95 13.96 2.10
N GLU A 405 35.32 12.79 2.24
CA GLU A 405 35.63 11.63 1.40
C GLU A 405 35.29 11.90 -0.08
N TYR A 406 34.13 12.48 -0.37
CA TYR A 406 33.71 12.84 -1.73
C TYR A 406 34.72 13.78 -2.41
N ARG A 407 35.27 14.75 -1.67
CA ARG A 407 36.31 15.67 -2.16
C ARG A 407 37.63 14.97 -2.52
N THR A 408 37.87 13.73 -2.08
CA THR A 408 39.03 12.96 -2.58
C THR A 408 38.83 12.47 -4.01
N TYR A 409 37.58 12.32 -4.48
CA TYR A 409 37.24 11.91 -5.84
C TYR A 409 36.93 13.11 -6.74
N VAL A 410 36.33 14.17 -6.19
CA VAL A 410 35.94 15.40 -6.91
C VAL A 410 36.50 16.63 -6.16
N PRO A 411 37.81 16.92 -6.31
CA PRO A 411 38.51 17.84 -5.43
C PRO A 411 38.09 19.29 -5.58
N SER A 412 37.92 19.77 -6.81
CA SER A 412 37.83 21.22 -7.08
C SER A 412 36.50 21.69 -7.64
N ARG A 413 35.62 20.82 -8.13
CA ARG A 413 34.37 21.25 -8.78
C ARG A 413 33.36 21.87 -7.82
N PRO A 414 32.47 22.75 -8.31
CA PRO A 414 31.35 23.18 -7.49
C PRO A 414 30.38 22.02 -7.19
N ILE A 415 29.76 22.07 -6.02
CA ILE A 415 28.76 21.09 -5.58
C ILE A 415 27.47 21.84 -5.27
N HIS A 416 26.38 21.36 -5.85
CA HIS A 416 25.04 21.73 -5.45
C HIS A 416 24.49 20.65 -4.50
N ILE A 417 23.94 21.05 -3.36
CA ILE A 417 23.35 20.12 -2.39
C ILE A 417 21.88 20.45 -2.24
N SER A 418 21.03 19.52 -2.67
CA SER A 418 19.61 19.54 -2.39
C SER A 418 19.37 19.06 -0.96
N ASP A 419 18.99 19.99 -0.10
CA ASP A 419 18.44 19.70 1.21
C ASP A 419 16.99 19.17 1.08
N PRO A 420 16.63 18.10 1.81
CA PRO A 420 15.28 17.56 1.77
C PRO A 420 14.31 18.49 2.47
N TYR A 421 13.58 19.27 1.67
CA TYR A 421 12.35 19.87 2.15
C TYR A 421 11.28 18.77 2.27
N PRO A 422 10.77 18.47 3.47
CA PRO A 422 9.65 17.57 3.64
C PRO A 422 8.41 18.19 3.01
N GLN A 423 7.96 17.68 1.87
CA GLN A 423 6.70 18.09 1.23
C GLN A 423 5.46 17.90 2.14
N ASN A 424 5.64 17.25 3.30
CA ASN A 424 4.65 17.02 4.35
C ASN A 424 5.11 17.54 5.75
N ALA A 425 5.91 18.61 5.82
CA ALA A 425 6.10 19.34 7.08
C ALA A 425 4.81 20.07 7.50
N GLY A 426 4.79 20.56 8.74
CA GLY A 426 3.82 21.55 9.17
C GLY A 426 4.12 22.95 8.63
N VAL A 427 3.47 23.94 9.22
CA VAL A 427 3.44 25.33 8.69
C VAL A 427 4.76 26.08 8.78
N PHE A 428 5.76 25.55 9.48
CA PHE A 428 7.13 26.03 9.50
C PHE A 428 8.07 24.90 9.87
N SER A 429 9.29 24.89 9.34
CA SER A 429 10.30 23.91 9.73
C SER A 429 11.65 24.55 9.98
N THR A 430 12.33 24.07 11.02
CA THR A 430 13.67 24.53 11.41
C THR A 430 14.80 23.70 10.81
N CYS A 431 14.54 22.80 9.84
CA CYS A 431 15.55 21.87 9.32
C CYS A 431 16.72 22.57 8.60
N HIS A 432 16.53 23.79 8.09
CA HIS A 432 17.56 24.60 7.43
C HIS A 432 18.73 24.98 8.32
N ARG A 433 18.59 24.86 9.65
CA ARG A 433 19.72 25.02 10.59
C ARG A 433 20.89 24.06 10.30
N LYS A 434 20.65 23.02 9.49
CA LYS A 434 21.63 22.03 9.03
C LYS A 434 22.42 22.44 7.79
N ILE A 435 22.08 23.55 7.12
CA ILE A 435 22.80 24.05 5.94
C ILE A 435 24.29 24.25 6.23
N GLY A 436 24.64 24.67 7.45
CA GLY A 436 26.02 24.84 7.91
C GLY A 436 26.89 23.57 7.81
N THR A 437 26.29 22.39 7.60
CA THR A 437 27.02 21.14 7.30
C THR A 437 27.95 21.26 6.09
N LEU A 438 27.59 22.12 5.13
CA LEU A 438 28.36 22.33 3.91
C LEU A 438 29.53 23.30 4.08
N ASN A 439 29.67 23.89 5.27
CA ASN A 439 30.72 24.85 5.57
C ASN A 439 32.05 24.13 5.87
N GLY A 440 32.99 24.22 4.93
CA GLY A 440 34.33 23.61 5.02
C GLY A 440 35.25 24.10 3.90
N ASP A 441 36.35 23.39 3.66
CA ASP A 441 37.29 23.70 2.58
C ASP A 441 36.54 23.66 1.23
N ASN A 442 36.46 24.79 0.52
CA ASN A 442 35.66 25.04 -0.69
C ASN A 442 34.17 25.41 -0.48
N VAL A 443 33.79 26.01 0.67
CA VAL A 443 32.42 26.55 0.88
C VAL A 443 31.97 27.50 -0.24
N GLU A 444 32.88 28.28 -0.81
CA GLU A 444 32.62 29.21 -1.93
C GLU A 444 32.19 28.50 -3.22
N ARG A 445 32.42 27.19 -3.30
CA ARG A 445 32.03 26.32 -4.41
C ARG A 445 30.86 25.40 -4.04
N SER A 446 30.18 25.66 -2.93
CA SER A 446 29.01 24.91 -2.49
C SER A 446 27.76 25.77 -2.63
N THR A 447 26.67 25.16 -3.11
CA THR A 447 25.35 25.79 -3.19
C THR A 447 24.36 24.94 -2.41
N PRO A 448 23.88 25.37 -1.23
CA PRO A 448 22.70 24.77 -0.64
C PRO A 448 21.48 25.14 -1.50
N ALA A 449 20.62 24.17 -1.81
CA ALA A 449 19.39 24.45 -2.51
C ALA A 449 18.44 25.28 -1.64
N GLY A 450 18.49 25.15 -0.30
CA GLY A 450 17.54 25.83 0.57
C GLY A 450 16.11 25.30 0.45
N GLY A 451 15.90 24.22 -0.32
CA GLY A 451 14.63 23.54 -0.57
C GLY A 451 13.63 24.33 -1.45
N ASP A 452 12.72 23.59 -2.08
CA ASP A 452 11.57 24.11 -2.84
C ASP A 452 10.52 24.68 -1.86
N GLN A 453 10.74 25.92 -1.42
CA GLN A 453 9.97 26.52 -0.32
C GLN A 453 8.63 27.07 -0.80
N ASN A 454 7.56 26.58 -0.18
CA ASN A 454 6.22 27.12 -0.36
C ASN A 454 5.97 28.34 0.55
N LEU A 455 6.68 28.49 1.68
CA LEU A 455 6.42 29.56 2.64
C LEU A 455 7.62 30.53 2.75
N PRO A 456 7.40 31.86 2.73
CA PRO A 456 8.45 32.88 2.80
C PRO A 456 9.40 32.71 3.99
N GLU A 457 8.88 32.49 5.20
CA GLU A 457 9.70 32.45 6.42
C GLU A 457 10.69 31.29 6.44
N ALA A 458 10.33 30.14 5.84
CA ALA A 458 11.25 29.01 5.70
C ALA A 458 12.36 29.32 4.68
N CYS A 459 12.05 30.06 3.61
CA CYS A 459 13.05 30.57 2.67
C CYS A 459 13.99 31.59 3.34
N PHE A 460 13.46 32.49 4.16
CA PHE A 460 14.26 33.46 4.91
C PHE A 460 15.15 32.77 5.96
N LEU A 461 14.66 31.69 6.58
CA LEU A 461 15.50 30.85 7.45
C LEU A 461 16.63 30.18 6.68
N ALA A 462 16.35 29.63 5.49
CA ALA A 462 17.36 29.06 4.62
C ALA A 462 18.42 30.10 4.23
N ALA A 463 17.97 31.31 3.87
CA ALA A 463 18.86 32.42 3.56
C ALA A 463 19.71 32.83 4.78
N GLU A 464 19.15 32.83 6.00
CA GLU A 464 19.92 33.14 7.22
C GLU A 464 21.07 32.15 7.44
N TYR A 465 20.81 30.85 7.35
CA TYR A 465 21.84 29.82 7.56
C TYR A 465 22.80 29.64 6.36
N ALA A 466 22.42 30.13 5.18
CA ALA A 466 23.33 30.24 4.04
C ALA A 466 24.14 31.56 4.05
N TRP A 467 23.61 32.60 4.68
CA TRP A 467 24.34 33.85 4.88
C TRP A 467 25.40 33.68 5.97
N ASP A 468 25.01 33.11 7.11
CA ASP A 468 25.90 32.73 8.20
C ASP A 468 25.73 31.24 8.54
N ALA A 469 26.65 30.42 8.06
CA ALA A 469 26.71 28.99 8.38
C ALA A 469 26.93 28.73 9.88
N ASN A 470 27.30 29.76 10.64
CA ASN A 470 27.45 29.73 12.08
C ASN A 470 26.30 30.41 12.85
N ALA A 471 25.19 30.73 12.18
CA ALA A 471 24.05 31.41 12.79
C ALA A 471 23.53 30.70 14.07
N PRO A 472 22.96 31.45 15.04
CA PRO A 472 22.47 30.87 16.29
C PRO A 472 21.42 29.77 16.07
N GLY A 473 21.65 28.60 16.66
CA GLY A 473 20.79 27.43 16.50
C GLY A 473 21.25 26.44 15.43
N LYS A 474 22.43 26.67 14.82
CA LYS A 474 23.05 25.74 13.86
C LYS A 474 23.12 24.31 14.40
N GLU A 475 22.96 23.37 13.49
CA GLU A 475 23.16 21.95 13.74
C GLU A 475 23.98 21.37 12.59
N ILE A 476 24.83 20.38 12.86
CA ILE A 476 25.53 19.65 11.81
C ILE A 476 24.77 18.37 11.52
N TYR A 477 24.52 18.08 10.24
CA TYR A 477 23.87 16.84 9.85
C TYR A 477 24.80 15.65 10.10
N ASP A 478 24.38 14.81 11.03
CA ASP A 478 25.13 13.65 11.52
C ASP A 478 24.97 12.38 10.65
N GLY A 479 24.09 12.43 9.65
CA GLY A 479 23.79 11.30 8.76
C GLY A 479 22.52 10.56 9.12
N GLY A 480 21.84 10.92 10.21
CA GLY A 480 20.52 10.42 10.56
C GLY A 480 19.40 11.14 9.82
N VAL A 481 18.50 11.74 10.58
CA VAL A 481 17.29 12.39 10.06
C VAL A 481 17.55 13.86 9.74
N TYR A 482 17.42 14.26 8.47
CA TYR A 482 17.55 15.67 8.10
C TYR A 482 16.36 16.51 8.60
N TYR A 483 15.13 15.97 8.49
CA TYR A 483 13.90 16.57 9.02
C TYR A 483 13.17 15.62 9.97
N ASN A 484 12.99 16.02 11.21
CA ASN A 484 12.24 15.28 12.23
C ASN A 484 10.83 15.89 12.43
N PRO A 485 9.75 15.17 12.05
CA PRO A 485 8.39 15.67 12.16
C PRO A 485 7.93 15.96 13.59
N LEU A 486 8.59 15.40 14.61
CA LEU A 486 8.21 15.57 16.02
C LEU A 486 8.83 16.80 16.67
N THR A 487 9.96 17.29 16.17
CA THR A 487 10.73 18.34 16.86
C THR A 487 10.98 19.57 15.98
N ASP A 488 11.11 19.40 14.67
CA ASP A 488 11.52 20.50 13.78
C ASP A 488 10.39 21.48 13.48
N GLN A 489 9.21 21.32 14.10
CA GLN A 489 8.06 22.22 13.98
C GLN A 489 7.96 23.23 15.13
N THR A 490 8.54 22.91 16.27
CA THR A 490 8.43 23.67 17.52
C THR A 490 9.78 23.94 18.17
N GLY A 491 10.86 23.37 17.65
CA GLY A 491 12.21 23.58 18.13
C GLY A 491 13.26 23.49 17.02
N PRO A 492 14.55 23.71 17.33
CA PRO A 492 15.05 24.05 18.66
C PRO A 492 14.68 25.49 19.07
N ASP A 493 14.58 25.72 20.39
CA ASP A 493 14.13 27.00 20.96
C ASP A 493 14.93 28.19 20.44
N MET A 494 16.25 28.04 20.22
CA MET A 494 17.09 29.10 19.67
C MET A 494 16.59 29.56 18.29
N VAL A 495 16.16 28.66 17.41
CA VAL A 495 15.65 29.03 16.08
C VAL A 495 14.29 29.71 16.21
N ILE A 496 13.41 29.21 17.07
CA ILE A 496 12.06 29.73 17.26
C ILE A 496 12.05 31.10 17.95
N THR A 497 12.85 31.27 19.00
CA THR A 497 12.87 32.47 19.84
C THR A 497 13.82 33.55 19.32
N ASN A 498 14.75 33.22 18.43
CA ASN A 498 15.70 34.16 17.85
C ASN A 498 15.47 34.38 16.35
N SER A 499 15.82 33.39 15.51
CA SER A 499 15.76 33.53 14.05
C SER A 499 14.34 33.81 13.55
N LEU A 500 13.35 33.00 13.94
CA LEU A 500 11.95 33.19 13.54
C LEU A 500 11.39 34.53 14.04
N VAL A 501 11.76 34.98 15.24
CA VAL A 501 11.36 36.31 15.74
C VAL A 501 11.93 37.42 14.87
N ARG A 502 13.22 37.37 14.50
CA ARG A 502 13.83 38.38 13.61
C ARG A 502 13.22 38.35 12.22
N ILE A 503 13.01 37.16 11.65
CA ILE A 503 12.33 36.97 10.37
C ILE A 503 10.93 37.59 10.42
N CYS A 504 10.14 37.27 11.45
CA CYS A 504 8.79 37.82 11.58
C CYS A 504 8.79 39.33 11.80
N ARG A 505 9.72 39.89 12.60
CA ARG A 505 9.80 41.34 12.82
C ARG A 505 10.19 42.10 11.56
N THR A 506 11.16 41.59 10.81
CA THR A 506 11.61 42.23 9.56
C THR A 506 10.58 42.09 8.45
N PHE A 507 9.94 40.93 8.32
CA PHE A 507 8.91 40.71 7.29
C PHE A 507 7.56 41.32 7.67
N TRP A 508 7.02 41.08 8.86
CA TRP A 508 5.66 41.49 9.26
C TRP A 508 5.59 42.82 10.03
N GLY A 509 6.72 43.33 10.51
CA GLY A 509 6.79 44.50 11.38
C GLY A 509 6.50 44.18 12.85
N ASP A 510 6.97 45.05 13.75
CA ASP A 510 6.96 44.83 15.20
C ASP A 510 5.56 44.59 15.80
N ARG A 511 4.52 45.24 15.25
CA ARG A 511 3.13 45.10 15.75
C ARG A 511 2.53 43.73 15.41
N PHE A 512 2.86 43.16 14.25
CA PHE A 512 2.21 41.95 13.74
C PHE A 512 3.04 40.68 13.99
N ALA A 513 4.36 40.82 14.06
CA ALA A 513 5.30 39.70 14.25
C ALA A 513 4.97 38.75 15.41
N PRO A 514 4.55 39.21 16.61
CA PRO A 514 4.27 38.29 17.73
C PRO A 514 3.19 37.26 17.41
N TYR A 515 2.19 37.62 16.61
CA TYR A 515 1.15 36.69 16.17
C TYR A 515 1.68 35.66 15.19
N MET A 516 2.46 36.12 14.20
CA MET A 516 3.02 35.25 13.17
C MET A 516 4.03 34.25 13.73
N VAL A 517 4.84 34.65 14.73
CA VAL A 517 5.71 33.71 15.45
C VAL A 517 4.88 32.57 16.06
N ARG A 518 3.78 32.88 16.77
CA ARG A 518 2.89 31.86 17.38
C ARG A 518 2.19 30.98 16.35
N ILE A 519 1.78 31.54 15.20
CA ILE A 519 1.14 30.79 14.11
C ILE A 519 2.14 29.78 13.51
N LEU A 520 3.33 30.26 13.13
CA LEU A 520 4.36 29.46 12.46
C LEU A 520 4.95 28.41 13.41
N SER A 521 5.14 28.74 14.69
CA SER A 521 5.66 27.80 15.70
C SER A 521 4.58 26.97 16.39
N SER A 522 3.35 26.95 15.87
CA SER A 522 2.22 26.22 16.50
C SER A 522 2.40 24.71 16.52
N GLY A 523 3.25 24.17 15.64
CA GLY A 523 3.48 22.74 15.51
C GLY A 523 2.44 21.98 14.66
N VAL A 524 1.46 22.70 14.09
CA VAL A 524 0.39 22.07 13.31
C VAL A 524 0.94 21.49 12.01
N MET A 525 0.56 20.26 11.70
CA MET A 525 0.97 19.52 10.51
C MET A 525 -0.22 19.23 9.59
N PRO A 526 -0.57 20.15 8.66
CA PRO A 526 -1.78 20.03 7.84
C PRO A 526 -1.88 18.71 7.08
N ARG A 527 -0.79 18.28 6.42
CA ARG A 527 -0.75 17.02 5.63
C ARG A 527 -1.00 15.78 6.47
N TYR A 528 -0.45 15.77 7.68
CA TYR A 528 -0.66 14.68 8.61
C TYR A 528 -2.12 14.62 9.07
N ILE A 529 -2.74 15.75 9.39
CA ILE A 529 -4.15 15.80 9.80
C ILE A 529 -5.08 15.38 8.65
N GLU A 530 -4.79 15.82 7.42
CA GLU A 530 -5.56 15.50 6.22
C GLU A 530 -5.49 14.01 5.88
N ASP A 531 -4.29 13.44 5.82
CA ASP A 531 -4.04 12.03 5.48
C ASP A 531 -2.85 11.47 6.29
N PRO A 532 -3.11 10.99 7.53
CA PRO A 532 -2.06 10.43 8.38
C PRO A 532 -1.41 9.21 7.73
N GLU A 533 -2.17 8.39 7.03
CA GLU A 533 -1.67 7.14 6.46
C GLU A 533 -0.69 7.42 5.33
N SER A 534 -1.06 8.26 4.37
CA SER A 534 -0.17 8.65 3.28
C SER A 534 1.05 9.41 3.81
N THR A 535 0.85 10.30 4.78
CA THR A 535 1.92 11.10 5.38
C THR A 535 2.93 10.23 6.15
N VAL A 536 2.45 9.34 7.02
CA VAL A 536 3.30 8.39 7.76
C VAL A 536 3.93 7.39 6.80
N ARG A 537 3.25 6.96 5.73
CA ARG A 537 3.85 6.12 4.69
C ARG A 537 4.94 6.86 3.93
N HIS A 538 4.75 8.14 3.61
CA HIS A 538 5.75 8.99 2.98
C HIS A 538 6.98 9.11 3.89
N TRP A 539 6.78 9.45 5.16
CA TRP A 539 7.83 9.49 6.16
C TRP A 539 8.53 8.13 6.24
N ARG A 540 7.80 7.03 6.51
CA ARG A 540 8.38 5.68 6.57
C ARG A 540 9.18 5.32 5.34
N ARG A 541 8.74 5.66 4.13
CA ARG A 541 9.50 5.42 2.89
C ARG A 541 10.80 6.22 2.87
N ARG A 542 10.77 7.49 3.26
CA ARG A 542 11.96 8.35 3.31
C ARG A 542 12.93 7.93 4.42
N PHE A 543 12.41 7.48 5.56
CA PHE A 543 13.19 6.94 6.69
C PHE A 543 13.68 5.51 6.48
N ALA A 544 13.00 4.70 5.65
CA ALA A 544 13.38 3.33 5.32
C ALA A 544 14.23 3.21 4.05
N ASN A 545 14.41 4.32 3.31
CA ASN A 545 15.29 4.35 2.16
C ASN A 545 16.74 4.10 2.64
N PRO A 546 17.44 3.06 2.14
CA PRO A 546 18.83 2.73 2.50
C PRO A 546 19.78 3.93 2.50
N ASP A 547 19.47 4.93 1.70
CA ASP A 547 20.28 6.13 1.50
C ASP A 547 20.01 7.28 2.49
N TYR A 548 19.05 7.08 3.40
CA TYR A 548 18.89 7.84 4.65
C TYR A 548 19.45 7.09 5.90
N ASP A 549 20.14 5.95 5.68
CA ASP A 549 20.94 5.04 6.53
C ASP A 549 20.29 4.17 7.64
N PRO A 550 20.20 2.85 7.41
CA PRO A 550 19.86 1.86 8.41
C PRO A 550 21.05 1.00 8.92
N SER A 551 22.33 1.35 8.72
CA SER A 551 23.47 0.46 9.03
C SER A 551 23.68 0.13 10.52
N SER A 552 23.22 0.94 11.47
CA SER A 552 23.19 0.51 12.87
C SER A 552 21.93 -0.31 13.17
N LYS A 553 22.11 -1.52 13.70
CA LYS A 553 20.99 -2.34 14.25
C LYS A 553 20.18 -1.56 15.31
N HIS A 554 20.76 -0.51 15.91
CA HIS A 554 20.09 0.42 16.83
C HIS A 554 19.24 1.48 16.11
N GLY A 555 19.69 2.05 14.99
CA GLY A 555 18.99 3.11 14.25
C GLY A 555 17.74 2.63 13.51
N ARG A 556 17.78 1.41 12.93
CA ARG A 556 16.57 0.75 12.37
C ARG A 556 15.50 0.51 13.42
N LYS A 557 15.91 0.21 14.65
CA LYS A 557 14.99 -0.04 15.76
C LYS A 557 14.36 1.28 16.21
N PHE A 558 15.17 2.31 16.44
CA PHE A 558 14.70 3.63 16.88
C PHE A 558 13.79 4.34 15.85
N ALA A 559 14.17 4.40 14.56
CA ALA A 559 13.35 5.06 13.52
C ALA A 559 12.04 4.30 13.24
N ARG A 560 12.03 2.98 13.37
CA ARG A 560 10.85 2.16 13.17
C ARG A 560 9.93 2.19 14.40
N GLU A 561 10.49 2.20 15.62
CA GLU A 561 9.74 2.33 16.89
C GLU A 561 9.16 3.74 17.07
N SER A 562 9.91 4.80 16.75
CA SER A 562 9.42 6.18 16.87
C SER A 562 8.30 6.50 15.88
N LEU A 563 8.37 6.03 14.62
CA LEU A 563 7.34 6.24 13.59
C LEU A 563 6.13 5.30 13.70
N LEU A 564 6.27 4.17 14.41
CA LEU A 564 5.12 3.34 14.81
C LEU A 564 4.29 4.04 15.90
N ALA A 565 4.90 4.94 16.68
CA ALA A 565 4.23 5.71 17.74
C ALA A 565 3.60 7.05 17.27
N VAL A 566 3.73 7.43 15.99
CA VAL A 566 3.23 8.74 15.51
C VAL A 566 1.75 8.71 15.08
N ASP A 567 1.23 7.60 14.53
CA ASP A 567 -0.20 7.53 14.16
C ASP A 567 -1.05 6.86 15.23
N ASP A 568 -1.16 7.51 16.38
CA ASP A 568 -2.06 7.14 17.46
C ASP A 568 -2.97 8.31 17.91
N ALA A 569 -3.92 8.01 18.78
CA ALA A 569 -4.83 9.03 19.31
C ALA A 569 -4.11 10.10 20.15
N SER A 570 -2.96 9.80 20.76
CA SER A 570 -2.18 10.76 21.55
C SER A 570 -1.51 11.80 20.66
N PHE A 571 -0.87 11.37 19.57
CA PHE A 571 -0.30 12.29 18.61
C PHE A 571 -1.38 13.08 17.88
N LEU A 572 -2.50 12.47 17.48
CA LEU A 572 -3.64 13.22 16.94
C LEU A 572 -4.20 14.27 17.92
N ARG A 573 -4.23 13.98 19.23
CA ARG A 573 -4.56 15.00 20.26
C ARG A 573 -3.56 16.14 20.24
N SER A 574 -2.25 15.86 20.20
CA SER A 574 -1.23 16.92 20.13
C SER A 574 -1.38 17.79 18.89
N GLN A 575 -1.75 17.19 17.75
CA GLN A 575 -2.02 17.92 16.51
C GLN A 575 -3.31 18.73 16.55
N LEU A 576 -4.35 18.26 17.26
CA LEU A 576 -5.53 19.07 17.56
C LEU A 576 -5.15 20.28 18.45
N THR A 577 -4.36 20.08 19.50
CA THR A 577 -3.87 21.18 20.34
C THR A 577 -3.05 22.18 19.53
N ALA A 578 -2.15 21.71 18.67
CA ALA A 578 -1.37 22.55 17.77
C ALA A 578 -2.25 23.35 16.80
N ALA A 579 -3.27 22.72 16.22
CA ALA A 579 -4.23 23.38 15.34
C ALA A 579 -5.06 24.44 16.08
N GLU A 580 -5.54 24.14 17.29
CA GLU A 580 -6.28 25.09 18.13
C GLU A 580 -5.38 26.28 18.54
N CYS A 581 -4.11 26.03 18.89
CA CYS A 581 -3.13 27.10 19.15
C CYS A 581 -2.94 28.00 17.92
N CYS A 582 -2.80 27.41 16.73
CA CYS A 582 -2.70 28.14 15.48
C CYS A 582 -3.96 28.98 15.21
N GLU A 583 -5.14 28.38 15.34
CA GLU A 583 -6.43 29.05 15.12
C GLU A 583 -6.66 30.21 16.08
N ASN A 584 -6.32 30.04 17.36
CA ASN A 584 -6.43 31.11 18.36
C ASN A 584 -5.47 32.26 18.04
N ALA A 585 -4.21 31.97 17.71
CA ALA A 585 -3.24 32.99 17.32
C ALA A 585 -3.68 33.75 16.07
N VAL A 586 -4.25 33.04 15.09
CA VAL A 586 -4.89 33.65 13.91
C VAL A 586 -6.05 34.55 14.31
N ALA A 587 -6.98 34.08 15.15
CA ALA A 587 -8.16 34.85 15.55
C ALA A 587 -7.78 36.14 16.29
N GLU A 588 -6.79 36.08 17.18
CA GLU A 588 -6.22 37.25 17.86
C GLU A 588 -5.56 38.24 16.89
N ALA A 589 -4.97 37.74 15.79
CA ALA A 589 -4.31 38.56 14.79
C ALA A 589 -5.29 39.27 13.84
N VAL A 590 -6.51 38.74 13.63
CA VAL A 590 -7.48 39.26 12.65
C VAL A 590 -7.71 40.78 12.76
N PRO A 591 -7.96 41.38 13.94
CA PRO A 591 -8.15 42.83 14.05
C PRO A 591 -6.92 43.62 13.56
N THR A 592 -5.72 43.18 13.90
CA THR A 592 -4.48 43.83 13.45
C THR A 592 -4.24 43.58 11.96
N ALA A 593 -4.63 42.41 11.45
CA ALA A 593 -4.50 42.06 10.05
C ALA A 593 -5.44 42.87 9.14
N MET A 594 -6.60 43.31 9.66
CA MET A 594 -7.50 44.22 8.95
C MET A 594 -6.84 45.58 8.63
N ASP A 595 -5.91 46.03 9.49
CA ASP A 595 -5.12 47.25 9.30
C ASP A 595 -3.94 47.09 8.33
N LEU A 596 -3.61 45.87 7.88
CA LEU A 596 -2.50 45.63 6.96
C LEU A 596 -2.82 46.23 5.59
N LYS A 597 -2.16 47.36 5.28
CA LYS A 597 -2.25 48.05 3.99
C LYS A 597 -1.46 47.36 2.88
N ASP A 598 -0.51 46.51 3.25
CA ASP A 598 0.30 45.77 2.30
C ASP A 598 -0.49 44.57 1.73
N PRO A 599 -0.80 44.55 0.42
CA PRO A 599 -1.63 43.52 -0.17
C PRO A 599 -0.97 42.12 -0.20
N VAL A 600 0.37 42.06 -0.19
CA VAL A 600 1.15 40.82 -0.17
C VAL A 600 0.99 40.17 1.19
N ARG A 601 1.33 40.91 2.25
CA ARG A 601 1.24 40.44 3.64
C ARG A 601 -0.20 40.09 4.02
N ARG A 602 -1.17 40.92 3.61
CA ARG A 602 -2.60 40.66 3.85
C ARG A 602 -3.06 39.35 3.22
N ARG A 603 -2.75 39.13 1.93
CA ARG A 603 -3.10 37.89 1.22
C ARG A 603 -2.41 36.69 1.83
N TYR A 604 -1.15 36.83 2.23
CA TYR A 604 -0.44 35.75 2.88
C TYR A 604 -1.03 35.40 4.25
N PHE A 605 -1.42 36.39 5.06
CA PHE A 605 -2.14 36.12 6.31
C PHE A 605 -3.52 35.48 6.06
N ALA A 606 -4.22 35.90 5.00
CA ALA A 606 -5.51 35.33 4.61
C ALA A 606 -5.43 33.80 4.39
N TYR A 607 -4.27 33.26 3.98
CA TYR A 607 -4.04 31.81 3.87
C TYR A 607 -4.25 31.11 5.21
N PHE A 608 -3.61 31.61 6.27
CA PHE A 608 -3.74 31.08 7.62
C PHE A 608 -5.14 31.36 8.20
N ALA A 609 -5.66 32.58 8.01
CA ALA A 609 -6.97 32.99 8.47
C ALA A 609 -8.12 32.11 7.96
N LYS A 610 -7.97 31.59 6.74
CA LYS A 610 -8.94 30.68 6.13
C LYS A 610 -8.74 29.22 6.54
N ARG A 611 -7.49 28.77 6.69
CA ARG A 611 -7.17 27.34 6.89
C ARG A 611 -7.07 26.89 8.33
N ALA A 612 -6.61 27.72 9.24
CA ALA A 612 -6.47 27.34 10.66
C ALA A 612 -7.75 26.74 11.25
N PRO A 613 -8.95 27.33 11.09
CA PRO A 613 -10.19 26.70 11.57
C PRO A 613 -10.51 25.38 10.86
N LEU A 614 -10.15 25.23 9.58
CA LEU A 614 -10.32 23.98 8.84
C LEU A 614 -9.38 22.88 9.34
N TRP A 615 -8.12 23.21 9.65
CA TRP A 615 -7.18 22.27 10.26
C TRP A 615 -7.66 21.78 11.62
N THR A 616 -8.19 22.68 12.46
CA THR A 616 -8.83 22.32 13.73
C THR A 616 -10.02 21.39 13.50
N ALA A 617 -10.91 21.72 12.55
CA ALA A 617 -12.07 20.91 12.22
C ALA A 617 -11.66 19.49 11.78
N CYS A 618 -10.68 19.40 10.88
CA CYS A 618 -10.16 18.13 10.37
C CYS A 618 -9.51 17.30 11.51
N ALA A 619 -8.67 17.92 12.34
CA ALA A 619 -8.01 17.24 13.46
C ALA A 619 -9.03 16.68 14.46
N ARG A 620 -10.07 17.47 14.77
CA ARG A 620 -11.14 17.09 15.71
C ARG A 620 -11.96 15.91 15.18
N VAL A 621 -12.37 15.95 13.90
CA VAL A 621 -13.10 14.86 13.26
C VAL A 621 -12.25 13.59 13.19
N ARG A 622 -10.98 13.72 12.80
CA ARG A 622 -10.05 12.59 12.74
C ARG A 622 -9.85 11.92 14.08
N LEU A 623 -9.62 12.71 15.13
CA LEU A 623 -9.52 12.21 16.49
C LEU A 623 -10.80 11.45 16.89
N ALA A 624 -11.97 12.06 16.66
CA ALA A 624 -13.25 11.42 16.98
C ALA A 624 -13.47 10.11 16.22
N LEU A 625 -13.12 10.04 14.92
CA LEU A 625 -13.19 8.81 14.14
C LEU A 625 -12.25 7.71 14.68
N ARG A 626 -11.04 8.09 15.11
CA ARG A 626 -10.07 7.15 15.67
C ARG A 626 -10.54 6.61 17.02
N GLU A 627 -10.95 7.49 17.92
CA GLU A 627 -11.48 7.14 19.24
C GLU A 627 -12.77 6.32 19.14
N ALA A 628 -13.67 6.66 18.21
CA ALA A 628 -14.89 5.88 17.99
C ALA A 628 -14.58 4.44 17.54
N LYS A 629 -13.56 4.24 16.70
CA LYS A 629 -13.08 2.90 16.32
C LYS A 629 -12.52 2.14 17.52
N GLU A 630 -11.75 2.79 18.38
CA GLU A 630 -11.23 2.19 19.60
C GLU A 630 -12.35 1.81 20.59
N LEU A 631 -13.33 2.69 20.82
CA LEU A 631 -14.52 2.41 21.63
C LEU A 631 -15.31 1.21 21.09
N LYS A 632 -15.53 1.16 19.77
CA LYS A 632 -16.20 0.02 19.11
C LYS A 632 -15.41 -1.28 19.27
N SER A 633 -14.09 -1.25 19.17
CA SER A 633 -13.25 -2.42 19.39
C SER A 633 -13.34 -2.98 20.83
N LYS A 634 -13.70 -2.12 21.80
CA LYS A 634 -13.95 -2.48 23.20
C LYS A 634 -15.42 -2.84 23.49
N GLY A 635 -16.29 -2.89 22.47
CA GLY A 635 -17.72 -3.16 22.63
C GLY A 635 -18.57 -1.95 23.07
N LEU A 636 -17.98 -0.77 23.24
CA LEU A 636 -18.65 0.46 23.71
C LEU A 636 -19.27 1.24 22.55
N ARG A 637 -20.22 0.60 21.87
CA ARG A 637 -20.79 1.16 20.62
C ARG A 637 -21.60 2.42 20.84
N GLU A 638 -22.37 2.50 21.92
CA GLU A 638 -23.25 3.65 22.17
C GLU A 638 -22.45 4.91 22.46
N GLU A 639 -21.40 4.79 23.27
CA GLU A 639 -20.41 5.85 23.51
C GLU A 639 -19.71 6.29 22.21
N ALA A 640 -19.34 5.35 21.35
CA ALA A 640 -18.75 5.66 20.05
C ALA A 640 -19.73 6.45 19.16
N CYS A 641 -21.01 6.05 19.14
CA CYS A 641 -22.04 6.76 18.37
C CYS A 641 -22.32 8.16 18.94
N GLU A 642 -22.35 8.33 20.27
CA GLU A 642 -22.51 9.65 20.88
C GLU A 642 -21.33 10.56 20.56
N LEU A 643 -20.10 10.05 20.65
CA LEU A 643 -18.89 10.76 20.23
C LEU A 643 -18.99 11.23 18.78
N LEU A 644 -19.37 10.34 17.86
CA LEU A 644 -19.50 10.65 16.43
C LEU A 644 -20.62 11.66 16.15
N ARG A 645 -21.77 11.58 16.85
CA ARG A 645 -22.86 12.59 16.70
C ARG A 645 -22.41 13.97 17.16
N ARG A 646 -21.69 14.06 18.29
CA ARG A 646 -21.10 15.32 18.76
C ARG A 646 -20.07 15.86 17.77
N ALA A 647 -19.18 14.99 17.26
CA ALA A 647 -18.19 15.35 16.26
C ALA A 647 -18.84 15.83 14.95
N ARG A 648 -19.93 15.18 14.51
CA ARG A 648 -20.72 15.58 13.33
C ARG A 648 -21.29 16.98 13.48
N LYS A 649 -21.96 17.27 14.60
CA LYS A 649 -22.51 18.61 14.88
C LYS A 649 -21.40 19.65 14.88
N ARG A 650 -20.30 19.35 15.58
CA ARG A 650 -19.16 20.26 15.69
C ARG A 650 -18.45 20.51 14.36
N CYS A 651 -18.34 19.50 13.50
CA CYS A 651 -17.79 19.64 12.15
C CYS A 651 -18.55 20.69 11.34
N ILE A 652 -19.88 20.73 11.43
CA ILE A 652 -20.68 21.75 10.73
C ILE A 652 -20.35 23.15 11.26
N ASP A 653 -20.29 23.30 12.59
CA ASP A 653 -20.00 24.58 13.23
C ASP A 653 -18.57 25.09 12.88
N ASP A 654 -17.57 24.22 12.94
CA ASP A 654 -16.17 24.57 12.67
C ASP A 654 -15.96 24.96 11.19
N TYR A 655 -16.61 24.25 10.25
CA TYR A 655 -16.54 24.59 8.82
C TYR A 655 -17.27 25.90 8.50
N ARG A 656 -18.43 26.14 9.12
CA ARG A 656 -19.14 27.42 8.99
C ARG A 656 -18.28 28.58 9.47
N LYS A 657 -17.57 28.42 10.61
CA LYS A 657 -16.65 29.44 11.13
C LYS A 657 -15.55 29.80 10.12
N ALA A 658 -15.03 28.83 9.38
CA ALA A 658 -14.05 29.07 8.33
C ALA A 658 -14.63 29.85 7.13
N GLU A 659 -15.89 29.57 6.75
CA GLU A 659 -16.62 30.28 5.70
C GLU A 659 -17.00 31.72 6.10
N GLU A 660 -17.25 31.95 7.38
CA GLU A 660 -17.61 33.25 7.96
C GLU A 660 -16.39 34.14 8.25
N SER A 661 -15.16 33.63 8.08
CA SER A 661 -13.93 34.42 8.26
C SER A 661 -13.94 35.68 7.37
N PRO A 662 -13.55 36.87 7.89
CA PRO A 662 -13.45 38.10 7.09
C PRO A 662 -12.57 37.95 5.84
N PHE A 663 -11.63 37.00 5.86
CA PHE A 663 -10.71 36.70 4.77
C PHE A 663 -11.19 35.59 3.82
N ALA A 664 -12.33 34.96 4.09
CA ALA A 664 -12.81 33.80 3.33
C ALA A 664 -12.99 34.09 1.82
N LYS A 665 -13.34 35.33 1.48
CA LYS A 665 -13.54 35.83 0.11
C LYS A 665 -12.27 36.31 -0.59
N GLU A 666 -11.16 36.50 0.14
CA GLU A 666 -9.90 37.04 -0.42
C GLU A 666 -9.05 35.97 -1.13
N ILE A 667 -9.31 34.69 -0.88
CA ILE A 667 -8.61 33.55 -1.51
C ILE A 667 -9.59 32.69 -2.28
N ASP A 668 -9.40 32.54 -3.59
CA ASP A 668 -10.17 31.65 -4.46
C ASP A 668 -9.55 30.25 -4.46
N PHE A 669 -10.26 29.26 -3.90
CA PHE A 669 -9.78 27.88 -3.80
C PHE A 669 -9.57 27.19 -5.16
N ARG A 670 -10.22 27.66 -6.23
CA ARG A 670 -10.20 26.97 -7.53
C ARG A 670 -9.02 27.38 -8.41
N SER A 671 -8.46 28.58 -8.22
CA SER A 671 -7.42 29.12 -9.10
C SER A 671 -6.00 28.97 -8.56
N ASP A 672 -5.83 28.89 -7.24
CA ASP A 672 -4.56 29.27 -6.60
C ASP A 672 -3.71 28.10 -6.04
N ILE A 673 -4.11 26.82 -6.14
CA ILE A 673 -3.41 25.73 -5.41
C ILE A 673 -3.30 24.42 -6.19
N SER A 674 -2.13 23.79 -6.07
CA SER A 674 -1.79 22.43 -6.46
C SER A 674 -2.77 21.40 -5.90
N HIS A 675 -3.12 20.41 -6.73
CA HIS A 675 -3.92 19.18 -6.59
C HIS A 675 -4.43 18.58 -5.24
N ASP A 676 -4.18 19.11 -4.04
CA ASP A 676 -4.36 18.36 -2.78
C ASP A 676 -5.41 18.89 -1.78
N ASP A 677 -6.11 20.00 -2.03
CA ASP A 677 -7.08 20.56 -1.05
C ASP A 677 -8.47 19.86 -1.05
N LYS A 678 -8.60 18.66 -1.65
CA LYS A 678 -9.88 17.94 -1.70
C LYS A 678 -10.46 17.68 -0.30
N MET A 679 -9.62 17.54 0.72
CA MET A 679 -10.00 17.25 2.11
C MET A 679 -10.44 18.47 2.93
N LEU A 680 -10.50 19.68 2.34
CA LEU A 680 -11.02 20.89 3.00
C LEU A 680 -12.52 21.12 2.75
N ARG A 681 -13.27 20.05 2.43
CA ARG A 681 -14.72 20.12 2.23
C ARG A 681 -15.45 19.36 3.33
N SER A 682 -16.45 20.01 3.92
CA SER A 682 -17.24 19.45 5.03
C SER A 682 -17.96 18.16 4.63
N ASP A 683 -18.41 18.02 3.38
CA ASP A 683 -19.11 16.86 2.86
C ASP A 683 -18.31 15.56 2.99
N ILE A 684 -17.01 15.58 2.73
CA ILE A 684 -16.15 14.39 2.85
C ILE A 684 -16.09 13.92 4.31
N TRP A 685 -15.86 14.83 5.24
CA TRP A 685 -15.77 14.50 6.66
C TRP A 685 -17.10 14.06 7.24
N LEU A 686 -18.19 14.74 6.88
CA LEU A 686 -19.55 14.34 7.25
C LEU A 686 -19.88 12.94 6.72
N ASN A 687 -19.53 12.65 5.46
CA ASN A 687 -19.72 11.32 4.88
C ASN A 687 -18.91 10.24 5.61
N MET A 688 -17.68 10.54 6.05
CA MET A 688 -16.87 9.61 6.84
C MET A 688 -17.46 9.36 8.23
N ILE A 689 -17.94 10.42 8.90
CA ILE A 689 -18.62 10.29 10.19
C ILE A 689 -19.93 9.51 10.04
N ASP A 690 -20.72 9.80 9.01
CA ASP A 690 -21.99 9.12 8.73
C ASP A 690 -21.76 7.64 8.38
N ALA A 691 -20.77 7.33 7.55
CA ALA A 691 -20.37 5.95 7.27
C ALA A 691 -19.92 5.20 8.53
N GLU A 692 -19.21 5.87 9.45
CA GLU A 692 -18.80 5.27 10.72
C GLU A 692 -19.98 5.17 11.70
N LEU A 693 -20.94 6.12 11.72
CA LEU A 693 -22.18 6.00 12.49
C LEU A 693 -23.03 4.81 12.02
N GLU A 694 -23.04 4.56 10.72
CA GLU A 694 -23.69 3.41 10.09
C GLU A 694 -22.90 2.10 10.25
N SER A 695 -21.59 2.18 10.53
CA SER A 695 -20.74 0.99 10.62
C SER A 695 -21.18 0.07 11.76
N GLY A 696 -21.32 -1.21 11.42
CA GLY A 696 -21.81 -2.27 12.30
C GLY A 696 -23.33 -2.49 12.29
N ARG A 697 -24.11 -1.82 11.42
CA ARG A 697 -25.46 -2.30 11.06
C ARG A 697 -25.40 -2.85 9.63
N PRO A 698 -25.89 -4.08 9.37
CA PRO A 698 -25.97 -4.60 8.01
C PRO A 698 -26.88 -3.70 7.16
N ARG A 699 -26.49 -3.46 5.91
CA ARG A 699 -27.33 -2.74 4.93
C ARG A 699 -28.59 -3.55 4.60
N PHE A 700 -28.42 -4.86 4.59
CA PHE A 700 -29.48 -5.86 4.53
C PHE A 700 -28.92 -7.23 4.93
N ARG A 701 -29.83 -8.16 5.22
CA ARG A 701 -29.53 -9.53 5.64
C ARG A 701 -30.02 -10.53 4.60
N VAL A 702 -29.22 -11.58 4.40
CA VAL A 702 -29.54 -12.66 3.46
C VAL A 702 -29.63 -13.99 4.22
N GLY A 703 -30.80 -14.62 4.22
CA GLY A 703 -30.98 -16.00 4.69
C GLY A 703 -30.59 -16.98 3.59
N ILE A 704 -29.78 -17.96 3.92
CA ILE A 704 -29.24 -18.94 2.97
C ILE A 704 -29.57 -20.33 3.48
N LEU A 705 -30.18 -21.14 2.61
CA LEU A 705 -30.48 -22.55 2.83
C LEU A 705 -30.39 -23.33 1.51
N SER A 706 -30.28 -24.65 1.60
CA SER A 706 -30.23 -25.53 0.43
C SER A 706 -30.74 -26.93 0.79
N ASP A 707 -30.95 -27.77 -0.23
CA ASP A 707 -31.12 -29.21 -0.09
C ASP A 707 -32.20 -29.54 0.97
N THR A 708 -33.39 -28.96 0.77
CA THR A 708 -34.52 -29.14 1.69
C THR A 708 -35.30 -30.41 1.40
N HIS A 709 -35.18 -30.94 0.17
CA HIS A 709 -35.75 -32.22 -0.26
C HIS A 709 -37.22 -32.38 0.16
N ILE A 710 -38.02 -31.32 -0.03
CA ILE A 710 -39.44 -31.38 0.30
C ILE A 710 -40.15 -32.34 -0.65
N THR A 711 -41.28 -32.86 -0.20
CA THR A 711 -42.14 -33.74 -1.00
C THR A 711 -43.48 -33.08 -1.26
N ASN A 712 -44.38 -33.77 -1.94
CA ASN A 712 -45.77 -33.32 -2.06
C ASN A 712 -46.56 -33.46 -0.74
N ASP A 713 -46.00 -34.12 0.28
CA ASP A 713 -46.58 -34.22 1.62
C ASP A 713 -46.13 -33.01 2.47
N PRO A 714 -47.06 -32.17 2.97
CA PRO A 714 -46.76 -31.06 3.87
C PRO A 714 -45.95 -31.45 5.11
N ALA A 715 -46.03 -32.70 5.59
CA ALA A 715 -45.27 -33.17 6.74
C ALA A 715 -43.74 -33.06 6.55
N SER A 716 -43.27 -32.98 5.29
CA SER A 716 -41.85 -32.80 4.97
C SER A 716 -41.30 -31.38 5.25
N LEU A 717 -42.13 -30.39 5.58
CA LEU A 717 -41.72 -28.98 5.73
C LEU A 717 -41.22 -28.57 7.11
N GLY A 718 -41.20 -29.48 8.09
CA GLY A 718 -40.96 -29.10 9.50
C GLY A 718 -39.67 -28.29 9.73
N LEU A 719 -38.56 -28.62 9.06
CA LEU A 719 -37.30 -27.86 9.16
C LEU A 719 -37.35 -26.54 8.37
N VAL A 720 -38.01 -26.53 7.21
CA VAL A 720 -38.19 -25.33 6.38
C VAL A 720 -39.00 -24.28 7.13
N GLN A 721 -40.10 -24.66 7.78
CA GLN A 721 -40.93 -23.74 8.57
C GLN A 721 -40.12 -23.10 9.71
N LYS A 722 -39.31 -23.90 10.42
CA LYS A 722 -38.41 -23.38 11.46
C LYS A 722 -37.35 -22.42 10.90
N ALA A 723 -36.79 -22.73 9.73
CA ALA A 723 -35.86 -21.84 9.03
C ALA A 723 -36.50 -20.49 8.70
N MET A 724 -37.74 -20.49 8.17
CA MET A 724 -38.45 -19.25 7.84
C MET A 724 -38.78 -18.41 9.08
N VAL A 725 -39.21 -19.04 10.18
CA VAL A 725 -39.42 -18.34 11.46
C VAL A 725 -38.12 -17.73 11.98
N LEU A 726 -37.01 -18.46 11.90
CA LEU A 726 -35.69 -17.95 12.26
C LEU A 726 -35.29 -16.76 11.40
N PHE A 727 -35.42 -16.85 10.08
CA PHE A 727 -35.10 -15.74 9.17
C PHE A 727 -35.96 -14.51 9.41
N SER A 728 -37.25 -14.70 9.72
CA SER A 728 -38.15 -13.61 10.11
C SER A 728 -37.67 -12.93 11.41
N ARG A 729 -37.33 -13.72 12.44
CA ARG A 729 -36.77 -13.23 13.71
C ARG A 729 -35.46 -12.45 13.51
N GLU A 730 -34.59 -12.93 12.62
CA GLU A 730 -33.31 -12.29 12.31
C GLU A 730 -33.43 -11.13 11.30
N ASN A 731 -34.66 -10.73 10.92
CA ASN A 731 -34.93 -9.65 9.98
C ASN A 731 -34.24 -9.82 8.62
N VAL A 732 -34.34 -11.02 8.03
CA VAL A 732 -33.80 -11.31 6.70
C VAL A 732 -34.56 -10.54 5.61
N ASP A 733 -33.84 -9.81 4.75
CA ASP A 733 -34.38 -9.08 3.60
C ASP A 733 -34.45 -9.94 2.32
N VAL A 734 -33.51 -10.89 2.16
CA VAL A 734 -33.37 -11.74 0.97
C VAL A 734 -33.20 -13.20 1.39
N ILE A 735 -33.95 -14.13 0.81
CA ILE A 735 -33.78 -15.58 1.02
C ILE A 735 -33.21 -16.19 -0.26
N CYS A 736 -32.06 -16.87 -0.15
CA CYS A 736 -31.44 -17.61 -1.23
C CYS A 736 -31.56 -19.13 -0.96
N HIS A 737 -32.38 -19.82 -1.75
CA HIS A 737 -32.44 -21.29 -1.75
C HIS A 737 -31.53 -21.86 -2.83
N LEU A 738 -30.50 -22.60 -2.46
CA LEU A 738 -29.39 -22.95 -3.36
C LEU A 738 -29.59 -24.28 -4.11
N GLY A 739 -30.82 -24.61 -4.52
CA GLY A 739 -31.16 -25.84 -5.25
C GLY A 739 -31.56 -27.04 -4.38
N ASP A 740 -32.05 -28.10 -5.04
CA ASP A 740 -32.63 -29.30 -4.43
C ASP A 740 -33.69 -28.97 -3.39
N LEU A 741 -34.63 -28.12 -3.82
CA LEU A 741 -35.78 -27.73 -3.01
C LEU A 741 -36.73 -28.92 -2.84
N ALA A 742 -36.93 -29.74 -3.89
CA ALA A 742 -37.71 -30.97 -3.81
C ALA A 742 -36.81 -32.23 -3.85
N ASP A 743 -37.23 -33.31 -3.17
CA ASP A 743 -36.48 -34.59 -3.18
C ASP A 743 -36.59 -35.31 -4.53
N PHE A 744 -37.79 -35.28 -5.09
CA PHE A 744 -38.10 -35.60 -6.47
C PHE A 744 -39.21 -34.65 -6.87
N TYR A 745 -39.14 -34.08 -8.07
CA TYR A 745 -40.16 -33.20 -8.70
C TYR A 745 -41.51 -33.16 -7.93
N ALA A 746 -41.69 -32.12 -7.10
CA ALA A 746 -42.78 -32.01 -6.14
C ALA A 746 -43.63 -30.74 -6.36
N PRO A 747 -44.50 -30.70 -7.38
CA PRO A 747 -45.26 -29.50 -7.75
C PRO A 747 -46.18 -28.97 -6.64
N LYS A 748 -46.75 -29.83 -5.78
CA LYS A 748 -47.50 -29.39 -4.60
C LYS A 748 -46.57 -28.86 -3.52
N GLY A 749 -45.41 -29.53 -3.34
CA GLY A 749 -44.36 -29.12 -2.42
C GLY A 749 -43.93 -27.67 -2.62
N PHE A 750 -43.73 -27.23 -3.87
CA PHE A 750 -43.38 -25.84 -4.19
C PHE A 750 -44.40 -24.81 -3.69
N VAL A 751 -45.70 -25.12 -3.79
CA VAL A 751 -46.76 -24.26 -3.26
C VAL A 751 -46.72 -24.23 -1.73
N HIS A 752 -46.46 -25.37 -1.09
CA HIS A 752 -46.36 -25.45 0.36
C HIS A 752 -45.11 -24.71 0.91
N TYR A 753 -43.98 -24.78 0.21
CA TYR A 753 -42.78 -24.00 0.52
C TYR A 753 -43.09 -22.50 0.48
N ARG A 754 -43.71 -22.01 -0.60
CA ARG A 754 -44.11 -20.60 -0.71
C ARG A 754 -44.99 -20.17 0.46
N ARG A 755 -45.99 -20.99 0.83
CA ARG A 755 -46.87 -20.71 1.98
C ARG A 755 -46.08 -20.63 3.29
N ALA A 756 -45.10 -21.49 3.51
CA ALA A 756 -44.24 -21.40 4.70
C ALA A 756 -43.47 -20.07 4.79
N VAL A 757 -43.08 -19.49 3.65
CA VAL A 757 -42.51 -18.13 3.61
C VAL A 757 -43.58 -17.07 3.90
N GLU A 758 -44.73 -17.14 3.21
CA GLU A 758 -45.86 -16.21 3.38
C GLU A 758 -46.34 -16.16 4.85
N ASP A 759 -46.45 -17.31 5.49
CA ASP A 759 -46.91 -17.46 6.88
C ASP A 759 -45.91 -16.90 7.90
N ALA A 760 -44.60 -17.07 7.69
CA ALA A 760 -43.58 -16.64 8.65
C ALA A 760 -43.30 -15.12 8.62
N PHE A 761 -43.54 -14.45 7.50
CA PHE A 761 -43.21 -13.03 7.30
C PHE A 761 -44.42 -12.09 7.32
N ALA A 762 -45.64 -12.62 7.40
CA ALA A 762 -46.88 -11.91 7.74
C ALA A 762 -47.10 -10.55 7.03
N GLY A 763 -46.65 -10.41 5.78
CA GLY A 763 -46.80 -9.20 4.95
C GLY A 763 -45.50 -8.41 4.69
N ASN A 764 -44.42 -8.62 5.44
CA ASN A 764 -43.10 -8.06 5.16
C ASN A 764 -42.24 -9.08 4.40
N MET A 765 -42.64 -9.38 3.16
CA MET A 765 -42.04 -10.46 2.37
C MET A 765 -40.57 -10.16 1.99
N PRO A 766 -39.63 -11.09 2.23
CA PRO A 766 -38.27 -10.97 1.73
C PRO A 766 -38.24 -11.23 0.21
N LEU A 767 -37.22 -10.72 -0.48
CA LEU A 767 -36.92 -11.13 -1.84
C LEU A 767 -36.48 -12.61 -1.82
N THR A 768 -37.17 -13.50 -2.55
CA THR A 768 -36.80 -14.92 -2.62
C THR A 768 -36.12 -15.25 -3.95
N LEU A 769 -34.94 -15.85 -3.88
CA LEU A 769 -34.10 -16.25 -5.00
C LEU A 769 -33.81 -17.75 -4.94
N TYR A 770 -33.90 -18.43 -6.07
CA TYR A 770 -33.78 -19.89 -6.15
C TYR A 770 -32.73 -20.29 -7.19
N ALA A 771 -31.70 -21.02 -6.77
CA ALA A 771 -30.91 -21.82 -7.71
C ALA A 771 -31.66 -23.12 -8.01
N PHE A 772 -31.54 -23.62 -9.24
CA PHE A 772 -32.21 -24.83 -9.68
C PHE A 772 -31.28 -26.04 -9.51
N GLY A 773 -31.74 -27.07 -8.80
CA GLY A 773 -31.00 -28.32 -8.56
C GLY A 773 -31.57 -29.53 -9.32
N GLY A 774 -30.79 -30.60 -9.37
CA GLY A 774 -31.09 -31.82 -10.09
C GLY A 774 -32.29 -32.58 -9.53
N HIS A 775 -32.47 -32.59 -8.21
CA HIS A 775 -33.61 -33.25 -7.58
C HIS A 775 -34.94 -32.56 -7.88
N ASP A 776 -34.92 -31.25 -8.14
CA ASP A 776 -36.11 -30.48 -8.53
C ASP A 776 -36.76 -31.01 -9.82
N ARG A 777 -35.96 -31.56 -10.74
CA ARG A 777 -36.43 -32.16 -12.00
C ARG A 777 -36.54 -33.68 -11.98
N ASN A 778 -35.95 -34.36 -11.00
CA ASN A 778 -35.87 -35.82 -11.01
C ASN A 778 -37.28 -36.45 -11.06
N ARG A 779 -37.43 -37.51 -11.87
CA ARG A 779 -38.71 -38.20 -12.18
C ARG A 779 -39.74 -37.42 -12.99
N TYR A 780 -39.52 -36.15 -13.33
CA TYR A 780 -40.30 -35.47 -14.37
C TYR A 780 -40.16 -36.19 -15.73
N ARG A 781 -41.28 -36.33 -16.46
CA ARG A 781 -41.32 -36.86 -17.82
C ARG A 781 -41.69 -35.72 -18.77
N CYS A 782 -40.80 -35.40 -19.70
CA CYS A 782 -41.05 -34.36 -20.70
C CYS A 782 -42.25 -34.70 -21.57
N ARG A 783 -43.07 -33.70 -21.85
CA ARG A 783 -44.13 -33.69 -22.86
C ARG A 783 -43.52 -33.40 -24.23
N LYS A 784 -44.28 -33.58 -25.31
CA LYS A 784 -43.80 -33.30 -26.67
C LYS A 784 -43.56 -31.81 -26.90
N GLU A 785 -44.27 -30.95 -26.17
CA GLU A 785 -44.22 -29.49 -26.32
C GLU A 785 -43.11 -28.84 -25.46
N ASP A 786 -42.47 -29.61 -24.57
CA ASP A 786 -41.40 -29.09 -23.72
C ASP A 786 -40.13 -28.87 -24.55
N ALA A 787 -39.54 -27.67 -24.48
CA ALA A 787 -38.28 -27.36 -25.16
C ALA A 787 -37.11 -28.17 -24.59
N ASP A 788 -37.01 -28.23 -23.26
CA ASP A 788 -36.11 -29.08 -22.49
C ASP A 788 -36.67 -29.28 -21.08
N ARG A 789 -36.12 -30.26 -20.36
CA ARG A 789 -36.62 -30.68 -19.04
C ARG A 789 -36.48 -29.59 -17.99
N GLU A 790 -35.35 -28.90 -17.96
CA GLU A 790 -35.00 -27.88 -16.98
C GLU A 790 -35.91 -26.66 -17.14
N THR A 791 -36.07 -26.17 -18.36
CA THR A 791 -36.93 -25.03 -18.69
C THR A 791 -38.39 -25.34 -18.31
N ALA A 792 -38.92 -26.51 -18.69
CA ALA A 792 -40.30 -26.88 -18.39
C ALA A 792 -40.56 -27.00 -16.87
N VAL A 793 -39.66 -27.63 -16.12
CA VAL A 793 -39.79 -27.75 -14.66
C VAL A 793 -39.66 -26.38 -13.99
N TRP A 794 -38.73 -25.53 -14.44
CA TRP A 794 -38.58 -24.19 -13.89
C TRP A 794 -39.82 -23.33 -14.08
N GLU A 795 -40.49 -23.37 -15.22
CA GLU A 795 -41.73 -22.61 -15.41
C GLU A 795 -42.80 -22.99 -14.39
N ILE A 796 -42.89 -24.29 -14.07
CA ILE A 796 -43.79 -24.82 -13.03
C ILE A 796 -43.37 -24.31 -11.65
N MET A 797 -42.08 -24.42 -11.31
CA MET A 797 -41.52 -23.92 -10.05
C MET A 797 -41.75 -22.42 -9.90
N ARG A 798 -41.38 -21.62 -10.92
CA ARG A 798 -41.52 -20.17 -10.96
C ARG A 798 -42.95 -19.74 -10.71
N LYS A 799 -43.93 -20.42 -11.33
CA LYS A 799 -45.36 -20.14 -11.11
C LYS A 799 -45.80 -20.53 -9.69
N ALA A 800 -45.39 -21.70 -9.20
CA ALA A 800 -45.79 -22.20 -7.89
C ALA A 800 -45.22 -21.34 -6.75
N LEU A 801 -43.92 -20.99 -6.84
CA LEU A 801 -43.16 -20.19 -5.89
C LEU A 801 -43.39 -18.69 -6.05
N LYS A 802 -43.95 -18.24 -7.18
CA LYS A 802 -44.01 -16.83 -7.61
C LYS A 802 -42.62 -16.18 -7.68
N ALA A 803 -41.63 -16.91 -8.19
CA ALA A 803 -40.26 -16.41 -8.29
C ALA A 803 -40.15 -15.26 -9.31
N SER A 804 -39.46 -14.18 -8.93
CA SER A 804 -39.32 -12.95 -9.72
C SER A 804 -38.30 -13.06 -10.87
N HIS A 805 -37.45 -14.09 -10.86
CA HIS A 805 -36.33 -14.22 -11.78
C HIS A 805 -36.45 -15.44 -12.72
N GLY A 806 -35.59 -15.50 -13.74
CA GLY A 806 -35.43 -16.66 -14.63
C GLY A 806 -34.40 -17.71 -14.17
N LEU A 807 -34.21 -18.77 -14.96
CA LEU A 807 -33.14 -19.79 -14.76
C LEU A 807 -31.72 -19.23 -14.90
N TYR A 808 -31.58 -18.16 -15.67
CA TYR A 808 -30.37 -17.36 -15.83
C TYR A 808 -30.77 -15.91 -15.69
N ASP A 809 -30.35 -15.26 -14.61
CA ASP A 809 -30.79 -13.89 -14.33
C ASP A 809 -29.77 -13.11 -13.49
N VAL A 810 -29.91 -11.78 -13.49
CA VAL A 810 -29.20 -10.89 -12.56
C VAL A 810 -30.24 -10.02 -11.86
N VAL A 811 -30.43 -10.27 -10.57
CA VAL A 811 -31.34 -9.49 -9.74
C VAL A 811 -30.53 -8.52 -8.89
N GLU A 812 -30.90 -7.24 -8.91
CA GLU A 812 -30.29 -6.23 -8.05
C GLU A 812 -31.13 -6.02 -6.79
N PHE A 813 -30.50 -6.00 -5.62
CA PHE A 813 -31.13 -5.60 -4.37
C PHE A 813 -30.26 -4.59 -3.63
N LYS A 814 -30.80 -3.40 -3.34
CA LYS A 814 -30.11 -2.28 -2.66
C LYS A 814 -28.70 -1.98 -3.27
N GLY A 815 -28.56 -2.09 -4.59
CA GLY A 815 -27.31 -1.84 -5.32
C GLY A 815 -26.30 -2.99 -5.33
N TYR A 816 -26.68 -4.21 -4.91
CA TYR A 816 -25.84 -5.41 -4.96
C TYR A 816 -26.43 -6.45 -5.93
N PRO A 817 -25.61 -7.02 -6.84
CA PRO A 817 -26.09 -7.99 -7.83
C PRO A 817 -26.06 -9.45 -7.33
N PHE A 818 -27.15 -10.16 -7.57
CA PHE A 818 -27.31 -11.60 -7.42
C PHE A 818 -27.44 -12.24 -8.81
N VAL A 819 -26.43 -13.01 -9.21
CA VAL A 819 -26.38 -13.75 -10.46
C VAL A 819 -26.87 -15.16 -10.22
N ILE A 820 -27.85 -15.61 -11.00
CA ILE A 820 -28.51 -16.91 -10.82
C ILE A 820 -28.18 -17.79 -12.02
N VAL A 821 -27.72 -19.00 -11.74
CA VAL A 821 -27.35 -20.00 -12.76
C VAL A 821 -27.87 -21.39 -12.33
N GLN A 822 -28.45 -22.12 -13.27
CA GLN A 822 -28.98 -23.47 -13.06
C GLN A 822 -27.89 -24.57 -13.13
N GLU A 823 -28.04 -25.67 -12.39
CA GLU A 823 -27.04 -26.77 -12.31
C GLU A 823 -26.53 -27.27 -13.67
N TYR A 824 -27.41 -27.50 -14.64
CA TYR A 824 -27.04 -28.02 -15.96
C TYR A 824 -26.66 -26.89 -16.92
N MET A 825 -25.79 -26.00 -16.46
CA MET A 825 -25.55 -24.73 -17.12
C MET A 825 -24.96 -24.83 -18.53
N ASP A 826 -25.35 -23.89 -19.39
CA ASP A 826 -24.53 -23.46 -20.52
C ASP A 826 -23.40 -22.57 -19.97
N VAL A 827 -22.19 -23.13 -20.01
CA VAL A 827 -20.96 -22.49 -19.50
C VAL A 827 -20.74 -21.11 -20.11
N LYS A 828 -20.98 -20.93 -21.43
CA LYS A 828 -20.75 -19.65 -22.11
C LYS A 828 -21.78 -18.62 -21.67
N ARG A 829 -23.05 -19.03 -21.52
CA ARG A 829 -24.12 -18.16 -21.03
C ARG A 829 -23.86 -17.72 -19.59
N ALA A 830 -23.50 -18.65 -18.71
CA ALA A 830 -23.18 -18.37 -17.31
C ALA A 830 -21.99 -17.40 -17.19
N GLU A 831 -20.91 -17.63 -17.95
CA GLU A 831 -19.75 -16.75 -17.97
C GLU A 831 -20.09 -15.34 -18.44
N LYS A 832 -20.87 -15.22 -19.53
CA LYS A 832 -21.29 -13.91 -20.06
C LYS A 832 -22.13 -13.13 -19.04
N LEU A 833 -23.03 -13.82 -18.36
CA LEU A 833 -23.91 -13.22 -17.35
C LEU A 833 -23.10 -12.70 -16.16
N LEU A 834 -22.20 -13.53 -15.62
CA LEU A 834 -21.34 -13.17 -14.51
C LEU A 834 -20.40 -12.01 -14.87
N LYS A 835 -19.76 -12.06 -16.04
CA LYS A 835 -18.90 -10.97 -16.52
C LYS A 835 -19.69 -9.66 -16.63
N GLY A 836 -20.90 -9.71 -17.19
CA GLY A 836 -21.75 -8.53 -17.31
C GLY A 836 -22.10 -7.89 -15.97
N ALA A 837 -22.34 -8.69 -14.93
CA ALA A 837 -22.52 -8.19 -13.57
C ALA A 837 -21.23 -7.58 -13.00
N ILE A 838 -20.09 -8.26 -13.15
CA ILE A 838 -18.78 -7.77 -12.68
C ILE A 838 -18.40 -6.41 -13.30
N ASP A 839 -18.68 -6.23 -14.59
CA ASP A 839 -18.41 -4.98 -15.32
C ASP A 839 -19.37 -3.86 -14.88
N ARG A 840 -20.65 -4.18 -14.63
CA ARG A 840 -21.68 -3.20 -14.24
C ARG A 840 -21.52 -2.69 -12.81
N TYR A 841 -20.98 -3.52 -11.91
CA TYR A 841 -20.84 -3.20 -10.48
C TYR A 841 -19.36 -3.27 -10.05
N PRO A 842 -18.48 -2.32 -10.46
CA PRO A 842 -17.02 -2.42 -10.31
C PRO A 842 -16.50 -2.42 -8.85
N ASP A 843 -17.28 -1.86 -7.91
CA ASP A 843 -16.87 -1.71 -6.50
C ASP A 843 -17.71 -2.55 -5.53
N LYS A 844 -18.47 -3.53 -6.05
CA LYS A 844 -19.35 -4.39 -5.25
C LYS A 844 -18.95 -5.86 -5.36
N PRO A 845 -19.21 -6.68 -4.32
CA PRO A 845 -19.21 -8.13 -4.48
C PRO A 845 -20.35 -8.54 -5.41
N VAL A 846 -20.14 -9.62 -6.16
CA VAL A 846 -21.17 -10.24 -7.00
C VAL A 846 -21.52 -11.60 -6.42
N PHE A 847 -22.75 -11.75 -5.96
CA PHE A 847 -23.23 -13.01 -5.37
C PHE A 847 -23.67 -13.94 -6.49
N LEU A 848 -23.01 -15.09 -6.64
CA LEU A 848 -23.37 -16.11 -7.63
C LEU A 848 -24.10 -17.25 -6.92
N LEU A 849 -25.37 -17.46 -7.27
CA LEU A 849 -26.20 -18.56 -6.77
C LEU A 849 -26.14 -19.70 -7.78
N TYR A 850 -25.61 -20.83 -7.35
CA TYR A 850 -25.49 -22.03 -8.18
C TYR A 850 -25.42 -23.29 -7.30
N HIS A 851 -26.12 -24.36 -7.68
CA HIS A 851 -26.34 -25.50 -6.78
C HIS A 851 -25.07 -26.26 -6.42
N GLU A 852 -24.24 -26.70 -7.37
CA GLU A 852 -23.03 -27.46 -7.04
C GLU A 852 -21.89 -26.52 -6.59
N PRO A 853 -21.08 -26.88 -5.58
CA PRO A 853 -19.93 -26.07 -5.23
C PRO A 853 -18.89 -26.06 -6.35
N ALA A 854 -18.06 -25.02 -6.38
CA ALA A 854 -16.84 -25.04 -7.19
C ALA A 854 -15.96 -26.23 -6.75
N MET A 855 -15.39 -26.95 -7.70
CA MET A 855 -14.55 -28.11 -7.41
C MET A 855 -13.38 -27.76 -6.47
N SER A 856 -13.20 -28.59 -5.44
CA SER A 856 -12.11 -28.48 -4.46
C SER A 856 -11.99 -27.12 -3.76
N THR A 857 -13.12 -26.55 -3.32
CA THR A 857 -13.16 -25.33 -2.49
C THR A 857 -13.71 -25.62 -1.09
N THR A 858 -14.95 -26.10 -1.00
CA THR A 858 -15.63 -26.41 0.28
C THR A 858 -15.65 -27.91 0.59
N GLU A 859 -16.09 -28.30 1.78
CA GLU A 859 -16.17 -29.71 2.20
C GLU A 859 -16.90 -30.60 1.18
N SER A 860 -16.39 -31.81 0.94
CA SER A 860 -16.87 -32.78 -0.06
C SER A 860 -16.87 -32.33 -1.55
N SER A 861 -16.57 -31.06 -1.84
CA SER A 861 -16.55 -30.52 -3.20
C SER A 861 -15.48 -31.13 -4.13
N ALA A 862 -14.49 -31.86 -3.59
CA ALA A 862 -13.53 -32.61 -4.41
C ALA A 862 -14.18 -33.80 -5.15
N GLY A 863 -15.27 -34.34 -4.58
CA GLY A 863 -16.02 -35.44 -5.20
C GLY A 863 -17.36 -35.05 -5.81
N TRP A 864 -17.91 -33.91 -5.37
CA TRP A 864 -19.28 -33.44 -5.61
C TRP A 864 -19.32 -32.00 -6.16
N GLY A 865 -18.18 -31.44 -6.54
CA GLY A 865 -18.09 -30.09 -7.11
C GLY A 865 -17.99 -30.08 -8.63
N ASN A 866 -18.14 -28.88 -9.19
CA ASN A 866 -18.13 -28.65 -10.63
C ASN A 866 -16.88 -27.86 -11.08
N TRP A 867 -16.12 -28.45 -12.01
CA TRP A 867 -14.91 -27.83 -12.58
C TRP A 867 -15.20 -26.62 -13.47
N ALA A 868 -16.32 -26.58 -14.17
CA ALA A 868 -16.67 -25.47 -15.05
C ALA A 868 -16.94 -24.20 -14.24
N ILE A 869 -17.66 -24.31 -13.12
CA ILE A 869 -17.86 -23.18 -12.20
C ILE A 869 -16.55 -22.73 -11.57
N ARG A 870 -15.70 -23.67 -11.12
CA ARG A 870 -14.36 -23.33 -10.60
C ARG A 870 -13.59 -22.47 -11.59
N ARG A 871 -13.51 -22.89 -12.85
CA ARG A 871 -12.83 -22.16 -13.93
C ARG A 871 -13.44 -20.78 -14.21
N ILE A 872 -14.76 -20.65 -14.13
CA ILE A 872 -15.43 -19.35 -14.32
C ILE A 872 -15.05 -18.40 -13.18
N CYS A 873 -15.19 -18.83 -11.93
CA CYS A 873 -15.02 -17.98 -10.75
C CYS A 873 -13.58 -17.56 -10.50
N ASP A 874 -12.59 -18.43 -10.79
CA ASP A 874 -11.15 -18.12 -10.60
C ASP A 874 -10.67 -16.86 -11.36
N ARG A 875 -11.42 -16.41 -12.37
CA ARG A 875 -11.12 -15.18 -13.13
C ARG A 875 -11.64 -13.90 -12.48
N TYR A 876 -12.47 -14.00 -11.46
CA TYR A 876 -13.21 -12.87 -10.90
C TYR A 876 -13.16 -12.88 -9.36
N PRO A 877 -12.13 -12.26 -8.74
CA PRO A 877 -11.96 -12.25 -7.28
C PRO A 877 -13.12 -11.70 -6.47
N ARG A 878 -13.93 -10.81 -7.07
CA ARG A 878 -15.08 -10.18 -6.41
C ARG A 878 -16.32 -11.09 -6.35
N VAL A 879 -16.24 -12.32 -6.84
CA VAL A 879 -17.34 -13.28 -6.80
C VAL A 879 -17.45 -13.93 -5.43
N VAL A 880 -18.68 -13.98 -4.92
CA VAL A 880 -19.07 -14.74 -3.73
C VAL A 880 -20.02 -15.84 -4.21
N LEU A 881 -19.48 -17.05 -4.39
CA LEU A 881 -20.25 -18.22 -4.78
C LEU A 881 -21.01 -18.77 -3.57
N LEU A 882 -22.33 -18.83 -3.68
CA LEU A 882 -23.23 -19.48 -2.73
C LEU A 882 -23.75 -20.77 -3.36
N SER A 883 -23.40 -21.93 -2.77
CA SER A 883 -23.78 -23.26 -3.28
C SER A 883 -24.34 -24.21 -2.22
N GLY A 884 -24.87 -25.36 -2.62
CA GLY A 884 -25.37 -26.44 -1.76
C GLY A 884 -24.80 -27.81 -2.14
N HIS A 885 -25.66 -28.81 -2.37
CA HIS A 885 -25.37 -30.10 -3.02
C HIS A 885 -24.57 -31.13 -2.19
N THR A 886 -23.65 -30.70 -1.31
CA THR A 886 -22.75 -31.64 -0.61
C THR A 886 -23.35 -32.31 0.62
N HIS A 887 -24.56 -31.88 1.03
CA HIS A 887 -25.18 -32.24 2.31
C HIS A 887 -24.26 -32.06 3.54
N GLY A 888 -23.33 -31.11 3.47
CA GLY A 888 -22.40 -30.79 4.55
C GLY A 888 -23.07 -29.96 5.65
N SER A 889 -22.56 -30.05 6.88
CA SER A 889 -23.04 -29.19 7.97
C SER A 889 -22.39 -27.83 7.92
N VAL A 890 -23.17 -26.75 8.02
CA VAL A 890 -22.63 -25.37 8.12
C VAL A 890 -21.72 -25.17 9.35
N ARG A 891 -21.84 -26.05 10.36
CA ARG A 891 -20.94 -26.09 11.53
C ARG A 891 -19.52 -26.54 11.18
N ASN A 892 -19.33 -27.18 10.04
CA ASN A 892 -18.02 -27.58 9.55
C ASN A 892 -17.26 -26.35 9.05
N GLU A 893 -16.09 -26.09 9.61
CA GLU A 893 -15.28 -24.92 9.26
C GLU A 893 -14.76 -24.95 7.81
N LEU A 894 -14.84 -26.07 7.10
CA LEU A 894 -14.48 -26.20 5.68
C LEU A 894 -15.61 -25.85 4.71
N MET A 895 -16.75 -25.36 5.20
CA MET A 895 -17.87 -24.90 4.36
C MET A 895 -17.68 -23.46 3.83
N ILE A 896 -16.59 -22.80 4.19
CA ILE A 896 -16.13 -21.54 3.60
C ILE A 896 -14.68 -21.69 3.09
N TRP A 897 -14.39 -21.09 1.94
CA TRP A 897 -13.07 -21.10 1.32
C TRP A 897 -12.78 -19.79 0.59
N GLN A 898 -11.51 -19.37 0.61
CA GLN A 898 -11.04 -18.22 -0.17
C GLN A 898 -9.66 -18.44 -0.76
N GLU A 899 -9.53 -18.20 -2.08
CA GLU A 899 -8.27 -17.91 -2.76
C GLU A 899 -8.54 -16.92 -3.90
N GLY A 900 -8.79 -17.42 -5.11
CA GLY A 900 -9.09 -16.62 -6.30
C GLY A 900 -10.46 -15.96 -6.31
N PHE A 901 -11.35 -16.35 -5.38
CA PHE A 901 -12.69 -15.81 -5.12
C PHE A 901 -13.17 -16.36 -3.75
N THR A 902 -14.38 -16.00 -3.30
CA THR A 902 -14.97 -16.55 -2.06
C THR A 902 -16.03 -17.61 -2.38
N ALA A 903 -15.94 -18.79 -1.77
CA ALA A 903 -16.93 -19.85 -1.88
C ALA A 903 -17.54 -20.21 -0.52
N ILE A 904 -18.87 -20.28 -0.45
CA ILE A 904 -19.64 -20.66 0.73
C ILE A 904 -20.63 -21.75 0.34
N ASN A 905 -20.66 -22.83 1.11
CA ASN A 905 -21.68 -23.85 1.00
C ASN A 905 -22.76 -23.66 2.09
N GLY A 906 -24.02 -23.58 1.68
CA GLY A 906 -25.18 -23.30 2.52
C GLY A 906 -25.67 -24.49 3.35
N GLY A 907 -25.05 -25.67 3.21
CA GLY A 907 -25.40 -26.88 3.95
C GLY A 907 -26.66 -27.57 3.44
N CYS A 908 -27.38 -28.30 4.30
CA CYS A 908 -28.65 -28.95 3.95
C CYS A 908 -29.65 -28.98 5.10
N LEU A 909 -30.93 -29.17 4.78
CA LEU A 909 -32.00 -29.41 5.76
C LEU A 909 -32.65 -30.78 5.54
N TYR A 910 -31.82 -31.81 5.38
CA TYR A 910 -32.29 -33.16 5.06
C TYR A 910 -31.45 -34.27 5.71
N LYS A 911 -31.92 -35.52 5.61
CA LYS A 911 -31.22 -36.71 6.09
C LYS A 911 -30.40 -37.32 4.97
N TRP A 912 -29.11 -37.55 5.19
CA TRP A 912 -28.25 -38.16 4.18
C TRP A 912 -27.38 -39.30 4.72
N LEU A 913 -27.06 -40.26 3.84
CA LEU A 913 -26.22 -41.42 4.14
C LEU A 913 -24.77 -41.11 3.75
N GLY A 914 -23.95 -40.76 4.74
CA GLY A 914 -22.54 -40.39 4.53
C GLY A 914 -21.67 -41.44 3.83
N PRO A 915 -20.51 -41.06 3.24
CA PRO A 915 -19.59 -41.99 2.62
C PRO A 915 -18.59 -42.47 3.69
N VAL A 916 -19.01 -43.39 4.56
CA VAL A 916 -18.09 -44.03 5.53
C VAL A 916 -18.30 -45.53 5.51
N ALA A 917 -17.26 -46.28 5.18
CA ALA A 917 -17.24 -47.74 5.25
C ALA A 917 -17.08 -48.20 6.72
N ASN A 918 -17.68 -49.35 7.06
CA ASN A 918 -17.53 -50.06 8.35
C ASN A 918 -18.09 -49.40 9.62
N ILE A 919 -19.22 -48.69 9.52
CA ILE A 919 -20.10 -48.40 10.68
C ILE A 919 -21.50 -49.00 10.41
N ASP A 920 -22.19 -49.45 11.47
CA ASP A 920 -23.58 -49.94 11.45
C ASP A 920 -24.49 -49.01 10.63
N TYR A 921 -25.31 -49.61 9.76
CA TYR A 921 -26.30 -48.93 8.92
C TYR A 921 -27.18 -47.92 9.67
N LYS A 922 -27.54 -48.18 10.93
CA LYS A 922 -28.33 -47.27 11.76
C LYS A 922 -27.59 -46.00 12.19
N LEU A 923 -26.25 -46.00 12.20
CA LEU A 923 -25.41 -44.86 12.53
C LEU A 923 -25.02 -44.01 11.30
N ARG A 924 -25.43 -44.42 10.08
CA ARG A 924 -25.09 -43.75 8.81
C ARG A 924 -26.00 -42.58 8.42
N MET A 925 -27.18 -42.46 9.03
CA MET A 925 -28.11 -41.36 8.74
C MET A 925 -27.66 -40.10 9.48
N LYS A 926 -27.00 -39.19 8.76
CA LYS A 926 -26.67 -37.85 9.23
C LYS A 926 -27.89 -36.96 9.03
N HIS A 927 -28.32 -36.27 10.08
CA HIS A 927 -29.38 -35.28 10.04
C HIS A 927 -28.73 -33.90 10.12
N ASP A 928 -28.92 -33.06 9.11
CA ASP A 928 -28.50 -31.65 9.20
C ASP A 928 -29.70 -30.72 9.37
N ASP A 929 -29.45 -29.61 10.03
CA ASP A 929 -30.42 -28.60 10.44
C ASP A 929 -29.82 -27.18 10.36
N GLY A 930 -28.75 -27.03 9.58
CA GLY A 930 -27.98 -25.81 9.45
C GLY A 930 -28.56 -24.82 8.45
N VAL A 931 -28.61 -23.54 8.82
CA VAL A 931 -28.83 -22.42 7.88
C VAL A 931 -27.84 -21.30 8.15
N ILE A 932 -27.68 -20.39 7.18
CA ILE A 932 -26.79 -19.23 7.31
C ILE A 932 -27.61 -17.93 7.22
N VAL A 933 -27.29 -16.95 8.05
CA VAL A 933 -27.71 -15.55 7.89
C VAL A 933 -26.46 -14.73 7.57
N MET A 934 -26.44 -14.09 6.40
CA MET A 934 -25.34 -13.24 5.95
C MET A 934 -25.71 -11.76 6.12
N ASP A 935 -24.96 -11.06 6.96
CA ASP A 935 -24.98 -9.61 7.09
C ASP A 935 -24.13 -8.98 5.98
N VAL A 936 -24.75 -8.16 5.12
CA VAL A 936 -24.06 -7.41 4.06
C VAL A 936 -23.77 -6.00 4.54
N ASN A 937 -22.51 -5.72 4.92
CA ASN A 937 -22.05 -4.40 5.33
C ASN A 937 -21.37 -3.66 4.16
N SER A 938 -21.02 -2.39 4.36
CA SER A 938 -20.22 -1.63 3.39
C SER A 938 -18.78 -2.12 3.27
N ASP A 939 -18.22 -2.66 4.37
CA ASP A 939 -16.81 -3.02 4.52
C ASP A 939 -16.57 -4.54 4.67
N SER A 940 -17.64 -5.34 4.78
CA SER A 940 -17.54 -6.76 5.11
C SER A 940 -18.82 -7.55 4.85
N LEU A 941 -18.66 -8.86 4.68
CA LEU A 941 -19.74 -9.83 4.77
C LEU A 941 -19.53 -10.64 6.06
N VAL A 942 -20.58 -10.83 6.86
CA VAL A 942 -20.52 -11.64 8.08
C VAL A 942 -21.54 -12.76 7.98
N PHE A 943 -21.11 -14.01 8.09
CA PHE A 943 -21.95 -15.20 7.98
C PHE A 943 -22.15 -15.82 9.36
N HIS A 944 -23.39 -15.75 9.83
CA HIS A 944 -23.89 -16.33 11.06
C HIS A 944 -24.51 -17.69 10.78
N ARG A 945 -24.15 -18.71 11.54
CA ARG A 945 -24.51 -20.11 11.26
C ARG A 945 -25.45 -20.61 12.33
N TYR A 946 -26.65 -21.02 11.97
CA TYR A 946 -27.69 -21.40 12.93
C TYR A 946 -28.11 -22.86 12.81
N SER A 947 -28.48 -23.45 13.94
CA SER A 947 -29.30 -24.64 14.02
C SER A 947 -30.77 -24.22 13.99
N VAL A 948 -31.55 -24.67 13.02
CA VAL A 948 -32.99 -24.38 13.00
C VAL A 948 -33.77 -25.19 14.03
N MET A 949 -33.21 -26.31 14.51
CA MET A 949 -33.84 -27.11 15.55
C MET A 949 -33.76 -26.46 16.94
N THR A 950 -32.63 -25.87 17.28
CA THR A 950 -32.42 -25.20 18.59
C THR A 950 -32.61 -23.68 18.53
N GLY A 951 -32.51 -23.08 17.34
CA GLY A 951 -32.53 -21.63 17.14
C GLY A 951 -31.22 -20.93 17.56
N LEU A 952 -30.20 -21.67 17.96
CA LEU A 952 -28.91 -21.16 18.46
C LEU A 952 -27.90 -20.99 17.32
N GLU A 953 -27.07 -19.95 17.45
CA GLU A 953 -25.94 -19.67 16.57
C GLU A 953 -24.72 -20.51 16.97
N HIS A 954 -24.11 -21.17 15.99
CA HIS A 954 -22.87 -21.90 16.14
C HIS A 954 -21.68 -20.94 16.10
N ASN A 955 -20.82 -21.03 17.12
CA ASN A 955 -19.59 -20.23 17.25
C ASN A 955 -19.85 -18.71 17.14
N LYS A 956 -20.87 -18.23 17.87
CA LYS A 956 -21.34 -16.83 17.86
C LYS A 956 -20.24 -15.79 18.08
N GLU A 957 -19.23 -16.10 18.89
CA GLU A 957 -18.11 -15.19 19.18
C GLU A 957 -17.14 -15.05 18.00
N ASN A 958 -17.20 -15.96 17.02
CA ASN A 958 -16.32 -15.97 15.86
C ASN A 958 -17.09 -16.38 14.58
N PRO A 959 -18.02 -15.53 14.09
CA PRO A 959 -18.70 -15.77 12.82
C PRO A 959 -17.71 -15.66 11.65
N TRP A 960 -18.06 -16.20 10.48
CA TRP A 960 -17.20 -16.00 9.32
C TRP A 960 -17.32 -14.56 8.82
N ARG A 961 -16.24 -13.78 8.90
CA ARG A 961 -16.12 -12.43 8.34
C ARG A 961 -15.22 -12.38 7.10
N VAL A 962 -15.74 -11.86 5.99
CA VAL A 962 -15.00 -11.59 4.74
C VAL A 962 -14.87 -10.07 4.55
N PRO A 963 -13.65 -9.50 4.49
CA PRO A 963 -13.46 -8.07 4.26
C PRO A 963 -13.79 -7.65 2.82
N LEU A 964 -14.34 -6.44 2.66
CA LEU A 964 -14.63 -5.80 1.37
C LEU A 964 -13.88 -4.45 1.23
N PRO A 965 -13.42 -4.10 0.01
CA PRO A 965 -13.38 -4.94 -1.17
C PRO A 965 -12.40 -6.12 -0.99
N PHE A 966 -12.73 -7.27 -1.59
CA PHE A 966 -11.92 -8.48 -1.44
C PHE A 966 -10.59 -8.34 -2.19
N TYR A 967 -9.49 -8.54 -1.47
CA TYR A 967 -8.15 -8.68 -2.02
C TYR A 967 -7.57 -10.05 -1.64
N VAL A 968 -7.10 -10.79 -2.64
CA VAL A 968 -6.56 -12.16 -2.46
C VAL A 968 -5.46 -12.23 -1.40
N LYS A 969 -4.60 -11.20 -1.33
CA LYS A 969 -3.50 -11.13 -0.36
C LYS A 969 -3.97 -11.05 1.11
N ASP A 970 -5.18 -10.53 1.34
CA ASP A 970 -5.74 -10.27 2.66
C ASP A 970 -6.85 -11.30 3.01
N ALA A 971 -6.98 -12.38 2.23
CA ALA A 971 -8.07 -13.35 2.34
C ALA A 971 -7.95 -14.23 3.61
N PRO A 972 -8.83 -14.07 4.63
CA PRO A 972 -8.71 -14.80 5.89
C PRO A 972 -9.00 -16.30 5.78
N TYR A 973 -9.78 -16.74 4.78
CA TYR A 973 -10.17 -18.15 4.65
C TYR A 973 -9.28 -18.99 3.72
N ARG A 974 -8.06 -18.50 3.44
CA ARG A 974 -7.03 -19.30 2.79
C ARG A 974 -6.55 -20.43 3.71
N LYS A 975 -6.33 -21.62 3.17
CA LYS A 975 -5.96 -22.82 3.96
C LYS A 975 -4.71 -22.58 4.79
N ASP A 976 -3.66 -21.99 4.23
CA ASP A 976 -2.40 -21.71 4.92
C ASP A 976 -2.55 -20.66 6.04
N VAL A 977 -3.34 -19.61 5.81
CA VAL A 977 -3.64 -18.60 6.83
C VAL A 977 -4.39 -19.23 8.01
N ARG A 978 -5.45 -19.99 7.75
CA ARG A 978 -6.22 -20.67 8.80
C ARG A 978 -5.40 -21.72 9.53
N GLN A 979 -4.52 -22.43 8.81
CA GLN A 979 -3.61 -23.40 9.40
C GLN A 979 -2.61 -22.74 10.36
N ALA A 980 -2.03 -21.60 9.98
CA ALA A 980 -1.07 -20.87 10.83
C ALA A 980 -1.69 -20.31 12.12
N HIS A 981 -2.99 -20.00 12.12
CA HIS A 981 -3.71 -19.45 13.27
C HIS A 981 -4.53 -20.48 14.07
N SER A 982 -4.59 -21.74 13.63
CA SER A 982 -5.31 -22.79 14.34
C SER A 982 -4.40 -23.46 15.36
N PRO A 983 -4.87 -23.71 16.59
CA PRO A 983 -4.12 -24.49 17.55
C PRO A 983 -3.85 -25.91 17.02
N ILE A 984 -2.87 -26.57 17.61
CA ILE A 984 -2.60 -27.99 17.38
C ILE A 984 -3.54 -28.79 18.31
N PRO A 985 -4.21 -29.86 17.84
CA PRO A 985 -4.95 -30.76 18.73
C PRO A 985 -4.06 -31.36 19.82
N GLN A 986 -4.54 -31.42 21.05
CA GLN A 986 -3.76 -31.90 22.19
C GLN A 986 -4.45 -33.09 22.87
N TRP A 987 -3.67 -34.11 23.19
CA TRP A 987 -4.13 -35.21 24.03
C TRP A 987 -4.28 -34.77 25.47
N ARG A 988 -5.10 -35.48 26.25
CA ARG A 988 -5.15 -35.31 27.71
C ARG A 988 -3.89 -35.94 28.33
N ASP A 989 -3.47 -35.42 29.48
CA ASP A 989 -2.33 -35.98 30.21
C ASP A 989 -2.56 -37.47 30.51
N GLY A 990 -1.55 -38.29 30.19
CA GLY A 990 -1.61 -39.74 30.34
C GLY A 990 -2.45 -40.47 29.27
N ALA A 991 -2.84 -39.82 28.17
CA ALA A 991 -3.52 -40.50 27.07
C ALA A 991 -2.68 -41.66 26.51
N GLN A 992 -3.30 -42.83 26.40
CA GLN A 992 -2.69 -44.04 25.85
C GLN A 992 -3.54 -44.62 24.72
N LEU A 993 -2.86 -45.32 23.83
CA LEU A 993 -3.46 -46.07 22.74
C LEU A 993 -3.44 -47.56 23.11
N GLU A 994 -4.60 -48.19 23.03
CA GLU A 994 -4.83 -49.59 23.37
C GLU A 994 -5.09 -50.42 22.11
N THR A 995 -4.62 -51.67 22.11
CA THR A 995 -4.89 -52.64 21.04
C THR A 995 -5.48 -53.93 21.59
N ASP A 996 -6.53 -54.45 20.96
CA ASP A 996 -7.17 -55.73 21.30
C ASP A 996 -7.36 -56.58 20.04
N TRP A 997 -7.10 -57.88 20.12
CA TRP A 997 -7.16 -58.81 18.98
C TRP A 997 -8.38 -59.74 19.08
N THR A 998 -9.11 -59.88 17.97
CA THR A 998 -10.06 -60.97 17.76
C THR A 998 -9.53 -61.92 16.69
N ARG A 999 -10.25 -63.01 16.40
CA ARG A 999 -9.85 -63.94 15.32
C ARG A 999 -9.73 -63.24 13.97
N GLU A 1000 -10.54 -62.20 13.74
CA GLU A 1000 -10.70 -61.58 12.43
C GLU A 1000 -10.25 -60.11 12.39
N MET A 1001 -10.10 -59.44 13.54
CA MET A 1001 -9.86 -58.00 13.62
C MET A 1001 -8.81 -57.62 14.67
N LEU A 1002 -8.11 -56.50 14.43
CA LEU A 1002 -7.38 -55.70 15.42
C LEU A 1002 -8.22 -54.47 15.75
N LYS A 1003 -8.63 -54.34 17.01
CA LYS A 1003 -9.28 -53.14 17.54
C LYS A 1003 -8.22 -52.20 18.10
N VAL A 1004 -8.33 -50.92 17.78
CA VAL A 1004 -7.47 -49.85 18.27
C VAL A 1004 -8.35 -48.81 18.95
N ALA A 1005 -8.03 -48.44 20.19
CA ALA A 1005 -8.79 -47.46 20.94
C ALA A 1005 -7.90 -46.41 21.62
N PHE A 1006 -8.39 -45.17 21.71
CA PHE A 1006 -7.69 -44.06 22.38
C PHE A 1006 -8.68 -42.97 22.81
N PRO A 1007 -8.34 -42.13 23.80
CA PRO A 1007 -9.21 -41.02 24.21
C PRO A 1007 -9.27 -39.92 23.13
N PRO A 1008 -10.35 -39.11 23.09
CA PRO A 1008 -10.45 -37.97 22.17
C PRO A 1008 -9.41 -36.87 22.49
N ALA A 1009 -8.92 -36.18 21.46
CA ALA A 1009 -8.10 -34.99 21.62
C ALA A 1009 -8.95 -33.74 21.89
N ASN A 1010 -8.37 -32.78 22.61
CA ASN A 1010 -8.92 -31.45 22.84
C ASN A 1010 -8.46 -30.49 21.73
N HIS A 1011 -9.38 -29.68 21.20
CA HIS A 1011 -9.07 -28.61 20.26
C HIS A 1011 -10.16 -27.53 20.28
N ARG A 1012 -9.77 -26.25 20.36
CA ARG A 1012 -10.70 -25.11 20.54
C ARG A 1012 -11.78 -25.02 19.46
N ILE A 1013 -11.44 -25.37 18.21
CA ILE A 1013 -12.36 -25.30 17.06
C ILE A 1013 -13.07 -26.66 16.84
N GLY A 1014 -12.47 -27.75 17.31
CA GLY A 1014 -12.92 -29.13 17.05
C GLY A 1014 -11.92 -29.96 16.24
N ILE A 1015 -12.04 -31.28 16.37
CA ILE A 1015 -11.23 -32.27 15.66
C ILE A 1015 -11.93 -32.65 14.37
N TYR A 1016 -11.26 -32.47 13.23
CA TYR A 1016 -11.83 -32.79 11.93
C TYR A 1016 -11.81 -34.30 11.67
N ARG A 1017 -10.67 -34.95 11.90
CA ARG A 1017 -10.52 -36.41 11.74
C ARG A 1017 -9.50 -37.00 12.70
N ASN A 1018 -9.72 -38.26 13.03
CA ASN A 1018 -8.75 -39.11 13.71
C ASN A 1018 -8.11 -40.04 12.67
N ILE A 1019 -6.80 -40.19 12.73
CA ILE A 1019 -6.01 -40.97 11.77
C ILE A 1019 -5.27 -42.05 12.56
N VAL A 1020 -5.43 -43.31 12.15
CA VAL A 1020 -4.67 -44.44 12.70
C VAL A 1020 -3.85 -45.07 11.58
N LYS A 1021 -2.55 -45.22 11.81
CA LYS A 1021 -1.61 -45.88 10.91
C LYS A 1021 -0.99 -47.09 11.60
N ILE A 1022 -0.98 -48.21 10.91
CA ILE A 1022 -0.29 -49.43 11.34
C ILE A 1022 0.84 -49.70 10.36
N SER A 1023 2.03 -49.93 10.88
CA SER A 1023 3.22 -50.26 10.08
C SER A 1023 3.77 -51.61 10.51
N ASP A 1024 4.13 -52.47 9.55
CA ASP A 1024 4.83 -53.73 9.82
C ASP A 1024 6.36 -53.56 9.77
N SER A 1025 7.10 -54.64 10.04
CA SER A 1025 8.57 -54.65 10.01
C SER A 1025 9.19 -54.46 8.62
N ASN A 1026 8.41 -54.60 7.55
CA ASN A 1026 8.86 -54.45 6.16
C ASN A 1026 8.56 -53.06 5.60
N GLY A 1027 8.01 -52.16 6.43
CA GLY A 1027 7.62 -50.81 6.02
C GLY A 1027 6.29 -50.75 5.27
N GLN A 1028 5.52 -51.85 5.21
CA GLN A 1028 4.15 -51.83 4.68
C GLN A 1028 3.25 -51.11 5.68
N THR A 1029 2.36 -50.25 5.18
CA THR A 1029 1.48 -49.46 6.03
C THR A 1029 0.01 -49.59 5.65
N VAL A 1030 -0.84 -49.58 6.67
CA VAL A 1030 -2.29 -49.49 6.56
C VAL A 1030 -2.73 -48.26 7.31
N THR A 1031 -3.47 -47.38 6.64
CA THR A 1031 -3.95 -46.14 7.26
C THR A 1031 -5.47 -46.07 7.16
N MET A 1032 -6.13 -45.80 8.27
CA MET A 1032 -7.56 -45.52 8.32
C MET A 1032 -7.78 -44.16 8.96
N ALA A 1033 -8.74 -43.41 8.45
CA ALA A 1033 -9.19 -42.18 9.08
C ALA A 1033 -10.71 -42.20 9.24
N SER A 1034 -11.17 -41.64 10.34
CA SER A 1034 -12.58 -41.39 10.59
C SER A 1034 -12.75 -39.90 10.82
N ASP A 1035 -13.77 -39.31 10.20
CA ASP A 1035 -14.23 -37.98 10.57
C ASP A 1035 -14.55 -38.01 12.07
N ALA A 1036 -13.89 -37.13 12.83
CA ALA A 1036 -13.91 -37.19 14.29
C ALA A 1036 -15.08 -36.39 14.88
N GLY A 1037 -15.57 -35.38 14.16
CA GLY A 1037 -16.69 -34.58 14.60
C GLY A 1037 -18.00 -35.08 14.04
N GLU A 1038 -18.90 -35.49 14.93
CA GLU A 1038 -20.32 -35.57 14.62
C GLU A 1038 -20.88 -34.12 14.50
N PHE A 1039 -20.36 -33.30 13.57
CA PHE A 1039 -20.72 -31.88 13.40
C PHE A 1039 -22.18 -31.68 12.95
N TRP A 1040 -22.84 -32.76 12.54
CA TRP A 1040 -24.28 -32.88 12.30
C TRP A 1040 -25.09 -33.16 13.60
N ARG A 1041 -24.43 -33.35 14.74
CA ARG A 1041 -25.07 -33.54 16.06
C ARG A 1041 -24.78 -32.36 16.96
N VAL A 1042 -25.78 -32.02 17.78
CA VAL A 1042 -25.79 -30.82 18.63
C VAL A 1042 -25.00 -31.04 19.96
N SER A 1043 -24.25 -32.13 20.13
CA SER A 1043 -24.48 -33.13 21.21
C SER A 1043 -23.46 -34.28 21.26
N ASN A 1044 -22.13 -34.04 21.34
CA ASN A 1044 -21.14 -35.14 21.28
C ASN A 1044 -20.23 -35.23 22.51
N ASN A 1045 -20.60 -36.07 23.47
CA ASN A 1045 -19.66 -36.59 24.46
C ASN A 1045 -19.07 -37.92 23.95
N VAL A 1046 -18.20 -37.86 22.93
CA VAL A 1046 -17.43 -39.04 22.52
C VAL A 1046 -16.32 -39.23 23.54
N ASN A 1047 -16.48 -40.17 24.47
CA ASN A 1047 -15.48 -40.43 25.53
C ASN A 1047 -14.33 -41.33 25.06
N ARG A 1048 -14.46 -41.99 23.90
CA ARG A 1048 -13.46 -42.94 23.36
C ARG A 1048 -13.54 -42.99 21.83
N CYS A 1049 -12.40 -43.00 21.16
CA CYS A 1049 -12.27 -43.22 19.73
C CYS A 1049 -11.85 -44.67 19.45
N GLU A 1050 -12.52 -45.34 18.51
CA GLU A 1050 -12.27 -46.76 18.20
C GLU A 1050 -12.15 -46.99 16.68
N PHE A 1051 -11.15 -47.78 16.30
CA PHE A 1051 -10.86 -48.20 14.92
C PHE A 1051 -10.74 -49.72 14.89
N SER A 1052 -11.22 -50.36 13.82
CA SER A 1052 -11.11 -51.81 13.64
C SER A 1052 -10.47 -52.15 12.29
N PHE A 1053 -9.36 -52.89 12.32
CA PHE A 1053 -8.61 -53.32 11.15
C PHE A 1053 -8.78 -54.82 10.96
N SER A 1054 -8.97 -55.28 9.72
CA SER A 1054 -9.02 -56.73 9.45
C SER A 1054 -7.65 -57.38 9.62
N THR A 1055 -7.63 -58.59 10.15
CA THR A 1055 -6.43 -59.45 10.20
C THR A 1055 -5.86 -59.78 8.81
N ASP A 1056 -6.66 -59.64 7.73
CA ASP A 1056 -6.21 -59.81 6.34
C ASP A 1056 -5.04 -58.90 5.96
N TYR A 1057 -4.92 -57.74 6.61
CA TYR A 1057 -3.85 -56.78 6.37
C TYR A 1057 -2.47 -57.26 6.84
N PHE A 1058 -2.41 -58.29 7.69
CA PHE A 1058 -1.22 -58.63 8.45
C PHE A 1058 -0.89 -60.13 8.33
N SER A 1059 0.37 -60.48 8.61
CA SER A 1059 0.82 -61.88 8.63
C SER A 1059 0.83 -62.43 10.05
N PRO A 1060 0.31 -63.64 10.32
CA PRO A 1060 0.32 -64.22 11.66
C PRO A 1060 1.73 -64.22 12.29
N GLY A 1061 1.87 -63.61 13.47
CA GLY A 1061 3.14 -63.47 14.18
C GLY A 1061 3.96 -62.22 13.86
N SER A 1062 3.53 -61.36 12.92
CA SER A 1062 4.26 -60.13 12.58
C SER A 1062 4.25 -59.11 13.73
N LYS A 1063 5.37 -58.40 13.91
CA LYS A 1063 5.44 -57.22 14.79
C LYS A 1063 4.82 -56.01 14.06
N LEU A 1064 3.98 -55.26 14.74
CA LEU A 1064 3.26 -54.10 14.21
C LEU A 1064 3.45 -52.89 15.13
N SER A 1065 3.67 -51.73 14.54
CA SER A 1065 3.67 -50.43 15.21
C SER A 1065 2.36 -49.72 14.89
N VAL A 1066 1.54 -49.43 15.89
CA VAL A 1066 0.26 -48.73 15.74
C VAL A 1066 0.42 -47.30 16.25
N SER A 1067 0.06 -46.35 15.40
CA SER A 1067 0.17 -44.93 15.66
C SER A 1067 -1.18 -44.23 15.44
N ALA A 1068 -1.53 -43.25 16.27
CA ALA A 1068 -2.72 -42.43 16.11
C ALA A 1068 -2.42 -40.93 16.22
N TRP A 1069 -3.16 -40.13 15.44
CA TRP A 1069 -3.15 -38.67 15.47
C TRP A 1069 -4.58 -38.12 15.42
N ALA A 1070 -4.80 -37.01 16.12
CA ALA A 1070 -5.96 -36.16 15.90
C ALA A 1070 -5.59 -35.00 14.99
N GLU A 1071 -6.39 -34.73 13.96
CA GLU A 1071 -6.17 -33.64 13.01
C GLU A 1071 -7.29 -32.60 13.11
N GLY A 1072 -6.92 -31.33 13.26
CA GLY A 1072 -7.86 -30.20 13.19
C GLY A 1072 -8.28 -29.89 11.76
N PHE A 1073 -9.29 -29.03 11.58
CA PHE A 1073 -9.87 -28.70 10.26
C PHE A 1073 -8.86 -28.22 9.20
N PHE A 1074 -7.77 -27.59 9.61
CA PHE A 1074 -6.80 -27.00 8.67
C PHE A 1074 -5.51 -27.80 8.52
N GLY A 1075 -5.48 -29.05 9.01
CA GLY A 1075 -4.38 -29.99 8.78
C GLY A 1075 -3.30 -30.04 9.87
N ASN A 1076 -3.43 -29.26 10.96
CA ASN A 1076 -2.55 -29.37 12.12
C ASN A 1076 -2.86 -30.68 12.87
N ARG A 1077 -1.82 -31.44 13.20
CA ARG A 1077 -1.91 -32.76 13.85
C ARG A 1077 -1.35 -32.70 15.25
N SER A 1078 -1.97 -33.45 16.15
CA SER A 1078 -1.45 -33.72 17.48
C SER A 1078 -0.08 -34.41 17.43
N ASP A 1079 0.55 -34.53 18.59
CA ASP A 1079 1.62 -35.51 18.79
C ASP A 1079 1.14 -36.94 18.51
N GLU A 1080 2.08 -37.83 18.23
CA GLU A 1080 1.81 -39.24 17.94
C GLU A 1080 1.52 -40.02 19.25
N LEU A 1081 0.36 -40.69 19.31
CA LEU A 1081 0.16 -41.79 20.25
C LEU A 1081 0.62 -43.08 19.59
N LYS A 1082 1.45 -43.87 20.27
CA LYS A 1082 2.07 -45.06 19.70
C LYS A 1082 2.03 -46.25 20.66
N VAL A 1083 1.74 -47.44 20.12
CA VAL A 1083 1.96 -48.72 20.81
C VAL A 1083 2.49 -49.76 19.82
N ASP A 1084 3.40 -50.62 20.28
CA ASP A 1084 3.83 -51.79 19.54
C ASP A 1084 3.01 -53.01 19.96
N THR A 1085 2.56 -53.79 18.98
CA THR A 1085 1.81 -55.03 19.21
C THR A 1085 2.32 -56.13 18.28
N ARG A 1086 1.90 -57.37 18.52
CA ARG A 1086 2.21 -58.51 17.66
C ARG A 1086 0.93 -59.22 17.30
N MET A 1087 0.71 -59.49 16.01
CA MET A 1087 -0.42 -60.29 15.57
C MET A 1087 -0.30 -61.71 16.16
N PRO A 1088 -1.27 -62.15 16.99
CA PRO A 1088 -1.26 -63.50 17.52
C PRO A 1088 -1.35 -64.55 16.42
N ARG A 1089 -0.67 -65.70 16.59
CA ARG A 1089 -0.69 -66.80 15.60
C ARG A 1089 -2.07 -67.46 15.43
N TRP A 1090 -2.99 -67.28 16.38
CA TRP A 1090 -4.35 -67.82 16.34
C TRP A 1090 -5.34 -66.92 15.59
N CYS A 1091 -4.94 -65.72 15.16
CA CYS A 1091 -5.74 -64.92 14.25
C CYS A 1091 -5.83 -65.62 12.89
N SER A 1092 -7.01 -65.56 12.27
CA SER A 1092 -7.34 -66.33 11.06
C SER A 1092 -7.60 -65.37 9.89
N PRO A 1093 -6.55 -64.84 9.24
CA PRO A 1093 -6.75 -64.09 8.00
C PRO A 1093 -7.41 -64.99 6.95
N GLY A 1094 -8.15 -64.39 6.02
CA GLY A 1094 -8.79 -65.08 4.92
C GLY A 1094 -7.78 -65.92 4.12
N ARG A 1095 -8.23 -67.10 3.67
CA ARG A 1095 -7.40 -68.01 2.88
C ARG A 1095 -7.01 -67.32 1.57
N LEU A 1096 -5.71 -67.21 1.32
CA LEU A 1096 -5.18 -66.67 0.08
C LEU A 1096 -5.58 -67.55 -1.10
N LEU A 1097 -6.27 -66.97 -2.08
CA LEU A 1097 -6.66 -67.64 -3.32
C LEU A 1097 -5.69 -67.30 -4.45
N TRP A 1098 -5.24 -66.04 -4.52
CA TRP A 1098 -4.41 -65.53 -5.61
C TRP A 1098 -3.64 -64.27 -5.20
N GLN A 1099 -2.45 -64.05 -5.75
CA GLN A 1099 -1.67 -62.83 -5.58
C GLN A 1099 -0.73 -62.51 -6.76
N THR A 1100 -0.34 -61.24 -6.91
CA THR A 1100 0.74 -60.72 -7.78
C THR A 1100 1.51 -59.62 -7.05
N GLU A 1101 2.80 -59.45 -7.37
CA GLU A 1101 3.67 -58.36 -6.87
C GLU A 1101 3.86 -57.21 -7.90
N ASP A 1102 3.52 -57.41 -9.18
CA ASP A 1102 3.54 -56.36 -10.22
C ASP A 1102 2.30 -56.46 -11.11
N ALA A 1103 1.19 -55.90 -10.62
CA ALA A 1103 -0.09 -56.01 -11.27
C ALA A 1103 -0.16 -55.32 -12.64
N PHE A 1104 0.76 -54.39 -12.96
CA PHE A 1104 0.78 -53.74 -14.27
C PHE A 1104 1.46 -54.59 -15.34
N GLN A 1105 2.29 -55.55 -14.95
CA GLN A 1105 2.83 -56.57 -15.86
C GLN A 1105 1.92 -57.80 -15.95
N ASP A 1106 1.38 -58.24 -14.82
CA ASP A 1106 0.69 -59.54 -14.72
C ASP A 1106 -0.79 -59.49 -15.11
N LEU A 1107 -1.42 -58.31 -15.12
CA LEU A 1107 -2.86 -58.15 -15.36
C LEU A 1107 -3.18 -57.22 -16.54
N SER A 1108 -4.38 -57.38 -17.08
CA SER A 1108 -4.94 -56.46 -18.08
C SER A 1108 -5.25 -55.11 -17.41
N VAL A 1109 -4.53 -54.08 -17.84
CA VAL A 1109 -4.70 -52.71 -17.38
C VAL A 1109 -5.18 -51.81 -18.51
N ARG A 1110 -6.25 -51.05 -18.24
CA ARG A 1110 -6.95 -50.22 -19.22
C ARG A 1110 -7.02 -48.77 -18.75
N TYR A 1111 -6.73 -47.81 -19.63
CA TYR A 1111 -6.72 -46.38 -19.33
C TYR A 1111 -7.65 -45.58 -20.24
N GLY A 1112 -8.47 -44.70 -19.67
CA GLY A 1112 -9.44 -43.95 -20.46
C GLY A 1112 -10.35 -43.00 -19.68
N SER A 1113 -11.35 -42.46 -20.37
CA SER A 1113 -12.39 -41.65 -19.75
C SER A 1113 -13.47 -42.54 -19.13
N ARG A 1114 -14.24 -42.00 -18.17
CA ARG A 1114 -15.26 -42.74 -17.41
C ARG A 1114 -16.36 -43.37 -18.29
N LYS A 1115 -16.50 -42.95 -19.56
CA LYS A 1115 -17.49 -43.43 -20.55
C LYS A 1115 -16.92 -43.69 -21.97
N GLY A 1116 -15.59 -43.69 -22.18
CA GLY A 1116 -14.96 -43.70 -23.51
C GLY A 1116 -14.30 -45.03 -23.92
N ARG A 1117 -13.76 -45.08 -25.15
CA ARG A 1117 -12.88 -46.18 -25.62
C ARG A 1117 -11.60 -46.20 -24.78
N GLU A 1118 -11.39 -47.30 -24.08
CA GLU A 1118 -10.19 -47.54 -23.28
C GLU A 1118 -9.02 -47.98 -24.18
N GLN A 1119 -7.82 -47.57 -23.81
CA GLN A 1119 -6.58 -47.96 -24.49
C GLN A 1119 -5.68 -48.72 -23.52
N PRO A 1120 -4.76 -49.57 -24.02
CA PRO A 1120 -3.68 -50.12 -23.21
C PRO A 1120 -2.88 -48.99 -22.56
N VAL A 1121 -2.38 -49.24 -21.34
CA VAL A 1121 -1.52 -48.31 -20.62
C VAL A 1121 -0.10 -48.32 -21.19
N THR A 1122 0.51 -47.14 -21.30
CA THR A 1122 1.96 -47.01 -21.48
C THR A 1122 2.58 -46.62 -20.14
N LEU A 1123 3.49 -47.45 -19.64
CA LEU A 1123 4.27 -47.15 -18.44
C LEU A 1123 5.49 -46.29 -18.80
N ASP A 1124 5.97 -45.48 -17.87
CA ASP A 1124 7.24 -44.79 -18.02
C ASP A 1124 8.44 -45.73 -17.79
N LYS A 1125 9.65 -45.19 -18.00
CA LYS A 1125 10.93 -45.94 -17.90
C LYS A 1125 11.17 -46.61 -16.53
N ASP A 1126 10.49 -46.15 -15.48
CA ASP A 1126 10.63 -46.66 -14.12
C ASP A 1126 9.46 -47.61 -13.76
N GLY A 1127 8.59 -47.93 -14.73
CA GLY A 1127 7.44 -48.81 -14.56
C GLY A 1127 6.20 -48.13 -13.93
N TRP A 1128 6.12 -46.79 -13.95
CA TRP A 1128 5.00 -46.05 -13.38
C TRP A 1128 3.97 -45.63 -14.43
N LEU A 1129 2.71 -45.58 -14.03
CA LEU A 1129 1.62 -45.05 -14.85
C LEU A 1129 1.38 -43.57 -14.51
N CYS A 1130 1.53 -42.69 -15.50
CA CYS A 1130 1.17 -41.28 -15.40
C CYS A 1130 -0.33 -41.05 -15.67
N VAL A 1131 -1.03 -40.38 -14.75
CA VAL A 1131 -2.47 -40.14 -14.81
C VAL A 1131 -2.81 -38.65 -14.68
N THR A 1132 -3.57 -38.11 -15.63
CA THR A 1132 -4.05 -36.71 -15.64
C THR A 1132 -5.58 -36.66 -15.79
N GLY A 1133 -6.32 -36.54 -14.68
CA GLY A 1133 -7.78 -36.39 -14.69
C GLY A 1133 -8.60 -37.51 -15.36
N ARG A 1134 -8.07 -38.75 -15.43
CA ARG A 1134 -8.67 -39.92 -16.10
C ARG A 1134 -8.76 -41.13 -15.17
N VAL A 1135 -9.44 -42.19 -15.63
CA VAL A 1135 -9.64 -43.45 -14.91
C VAL A 1135 -8.68 -44.52 -15.45
N PHE A 1136 -8.09 -45.31 -14.57
CA PHE A 1136 -7.45 -46.57 -14.96
C PHE A 1136 -8.13 -47.75 -14.28
N ARG A 1137 -8.12 -48.92 -14.92
CA ARG A 1137 -8.80 -50.12 -14.47
C ARG A 1137 -7.88 -51.33 -14.55
N VAL A 1138 -7.99 -52.23 -13.57
CA VAL A 1138 -7.18 -53.45 -13.47
C VAL A 1138 -8.12 -54.64 -13.35
N ASP A 1139 -8.06 -55.57 -14.30
CA ASP A 1139 -8.94 -56.74 -14.33
C ASP A 1139 -8.38 -57.87 -13.47
N LEU A 1140 -9.18 -58.37 -12.53
CA LEU A 1140 -8.78 -59.50 -11.69
C LEU A 1140 -9.03 -60.83 -12.41
N PRO A 1141 -8.21 -61.88 -12.17
CA PRO A 1141 -8.38 -63.15 -12.87
C PRO A 1141 -9.70 -63.82 -12.52
N VAL A 1142 -10.46 -64.17 -13.55
CA VAL A 1142 -11.84 -64.66 -13.45
C VAL A 1142 -11.95 -65.97 -12.65
N HIS A 1143 -10.91 -66.83 -12.71
CA HIS A 1143 -10.87 -68.12 -12.01
C HIS A 1143 -10.82 -67.99 -10.47
N VAL A 1144 -10.46 -66.81 -9.95
CA VAL A 1144 -10.37 -66.54 -8.51
C VAL A 1144 -11.76 -66.35 -7.89
N PHE A 1145 -12.78 -66.10 -8.72
CA PHE A 1145 -14.18 -65.96 -8.33
C PHE A 1145 -15.03 -67.08 -9.01
N PRO A 1146 -14.84 -68.35 -8.62
CA PRO A 1146 -15.39 -69.48 -9.35
C PRO A 1146 -16.93 -69.53 -9.25
N ALA A 1147 -17.57 -70.10 -10.28
CA ALA A 1147 -19.01 -70.25 -10.33
C ALA A 1147 -19.57 -71.10 -9.18
N THR A 1148 -18.78 -72.05 -8.67
CA THR A 1148 -19.12 -73.02 -7.62
C THR A 1148 -19.34 -72.42 -6.24
N ASP A 1149 -18.87 -71.20 -5.99
CA ASP A 1149 -19.03 -70.56 -4.68
C ASP A 1149 -20.48 -70.13 -4.44
N LEU A 1150 -21.00 -70.41 -3.25
CA LEU A 1150 -22.38 -70.12 -2.87
C LEU A 1150 -22.67 -68.61 -2.81
N PRO A 1151 -23.91 -68.17 -3.15
CA PRO A 1151 -24.37 -66.82 -2.81
C PRO A 1151 -24.14 -66.51 -1.32
N GLY A 1152 -23.53 -65.37 -1.03
CA GLY A 1152 -23.10 -64.98 0.32
C GLY A 1152 -21.60 -65.17 0.60
N GLN A 1153 -20.85 -65.91 -0.23
CA GLN A 1153 -19.40 -66.04 -0.11
C GLN A 1153 -18.73 -64.65 -0.18
N LYS A 1154 -17.82 -64.37 0.75
CA LYS A 1154 -17.10 -63.10 0.85
C LYS A 1154 -15.65 -63.25 0.40
N TYR A 1155 -15.13 -62.21 -0.25
CA TYR A 1155 -13.73 -62.08 -0.63
C TYR A 1155 -13.16 -60.76 -0.12
N SER A 1156 -11.90 -60.80 0.28
CA SER A 1156 -11.07 -59.62 0.55
C SER A 1156 -10.14 -59.40 -0.63
N VAL A 1157 -10.16 -58.20 -1.21
CA VAL A 1157 -9.20 -57.76 -2.23
C VAL A 1157 -8.28 -56.73 -1.61
N LEU A 1158 -7.00 -57.09 -1.44
CA LEU A 1158 -5.94 -56.22 -0.94
C LEU A 1158 -5.17 -55.60 -2.11
N LEU A 1159 -4.94 -54.30 -2.09
CA LEU A 1159 -4.30 -53.52 -3.14
C LEU A 1159 -3.19 -52.67 -2.54
N THR A 1160 -1.93 -52.95 -2.90
CA THR A 1160 -0.77 -52.15 -2.50
C THR A 1160 -0.47 -51.12 -3.56
N LEU A 1161 -0.81 -49.86 -3.27
CA LEU A 1161 -0.61 -48.73 -4.16
C LEU A 1161 0.63 -47.95 -3.73
N GLU A 1162 1.47 -47.60 -4.70
CA GLU A 1162 2.54 -46.63 -4.57
C GLU A 1162 2.20 -45.43 -5.46
N ASP A 1163 2.17 -44.21 -4.91
CA ASP A 1163 1.82 -43.02 -5.70
C ASP A 1163 2.64 -41.76 -5.37
N GLN A 1164 2.83 -40.93 -6.39
CA GLN A 1164 3.33 -39.55 -6.34
C GLN A 1164 2.32 -38.65 -7.03
N ARG A 1165 1.87 -37.55 -6.41
CA ARG A 1165 0.74 -36.79 -6.96
C ARG A 1165 0.75 -35.31 -6.62
N SER A 1166 0.02 -34.52 -7.41
CA SER A 1166 -0.21 -33.09 -7.16
C SER A 1166 -0.91 -32.85 -5.82
N LYS A 1167 -0.57 -31.73 -5.15
CA LYS A 1167 -1.21 -31.28 -3.91
C LYS A 1167 -2.74 -31.19 -4.07
N GLY A 1168 -3.49 -31.70 -3.09
CA GLY A 1168 -4.96 -31.81 -3.16
C GLY A 1168 -5.51 -32.98 -3.98
N GLY A 1169 -4.65 -33.78 -4.64
CA GLY A 1169 -5.07 -34.91 -5.44
C GLY A 1169 -5.54 -36.12 -4.62
N CYS A 1170 -6.64 -36.76 -5.03
CA CYS A 1170 -7.16 -37.97 -4.38
C CYS A 1170 -7.51 -39.07 -5.39
N TRP A 1171 -7.28 -40.33 -5.02
CA TRP A 1171 -7.75 -41.51 -5.73
C TRP A 1171 -9.06 -42.00 -5.13
N ARG A 1172 -10.03 -42.31 -6.00
CA ARG A 1172 -11.22 -43.09 -5.67
C ARG A 1172 -11.07 -44.49 -6.22
N ILE A 1173 -11.17 -45.50 -5.36
CA ILE A 1173 -10.99 -46.93 -5.68
C ILE A 1173 -12.32 -47.66 -5.44
N GLU A 1174 -12.78 -48.42 -6.43
CA GLU A 1174 -14.03 -49.19 -6.35
C GLU A 1174 -13.95 -50.51 -7.12
N LEU A 1175 -14.67 -51.54 -6.67
CA LEU A 1175 -14.86 -52.79 -7.43
C LEU A 1175 -16.08 -52.64 -8.35
N VAL A 1176 -15.89 -52.93 -9.64
CA VAL A 1176 -16.93 -52.85 -10.65
C VAL A 1176 -17.04 -54.15 -11.44
N ASP A 1177 -18.23 -54.40 -12.00
CA ASP A 1177 -18.43 -55.50 -12.92
C ASP A 1177 -17.68 -55.17 -14.23
N SER A 1178 -16.82 -56.08 -14.69
CA SER A 1178 -15.95 -55.82 -15.84
C SER A 1178 -16.70 -55.55 -17.15
N ARG A 1179 -17.97 -55.94 -17.24
CA ARG A 1179 -18.81 -55.82 -18.44
C ARG A 1179 -19.67 -54.57 -18.42
N THR A 1180 -20.27 -54.27 -17.26
CA THR A 1180 -21.23 -53.16 -17.12
C THR A 1180 -20.63 -51.91 -16.48
N PHE A 1181 -19.45 -52.03 -15.87
CA PHE A 1181 -18.79 -51.01 -15.04
C PHE A 1181 -19.67 -50.46 -13.91
N ARG A 1182 -20.71 -51.19 -13.54
CA ARG A 1182 -21.53 -50.87 -12.37
C ARG A 1182 -20.77 -51.29 -11.11
N PRO A 1183 -20.80 -50.48 -10.04
CA PRO A 1183 -20.23 -50.86 -8.75
C PRO A 1183 -20.81 -52.20 -8.27
N LEU A 1184 -19.94 -53.16 -7.96
CA LEU A 1184 -20.31 -54.46 -7.39
C LEU A 1184 -20.64 -54.34 -5.91
N VAL A 1185 -20.03 -53.35 -5.26
CA VAL A 1185 -20.12 -53.07 -3.83
C VAL A 1185 -20.46 -51.60 -3.62
N ALA A 1186 -21.13 -51.29 -2.51
CA ALA A 1186 -21.35 -49.90 -2.10
C ALA A 1186 -20.06 -49.27 -1.55
N GLU A 1187 -19.08 -50.08 -1.15
CA GLU A 1187 -17.79 -49.62 -0.61
C GLU A 1187 -16.95 -48.94 -1.69
N ARG A 1188 -16.51 -47.72 -1.39
CA ARG A 1188 -15.54 -46.96 -2.18
C ARG A 1188 -14.49 -46.40 -1.25
N ILE A 1189 -13.22 -46.46 -1.66
CA ILE A 1189 -12.12 -45.90 -0.89
C ILE A 1189 -11.70 -44.59 -1.56
N ASN A 1190 -11.66 -43.50 -0.80
CA ASN A 1190 -10.98 -42.28 -1.22
C ASN A 1190 -9.67 -42.17 -0.45
N THR A 1191 -8.53 -42.12 -1.16
CA THR A 1191 -7.22 -41.95 -0.52
C THR A 1191 -7.10 -40.54 0.06
N MET A 1192 -6.48 -40.41 1.23
CA MET A 1192 -6.31 -39.09 1.88
C MET A 1192 -5.25 -38.22 1.20
N GLU A 1193 -5.43 -36.90 1.27
CA GLU A 1193 -4.39 -35.92 0.92
C GLU A 1193 -3.11 -36.21 1.73
N GLY A 1194 -1.97 -36.38 1.04
CA GLY A 1194 -0.67 -36.64 1.69
C GLY A 1194 -0.38 -38.10 2.03
N THR A 1195 -1.26 -39.07 1.74
CA THR A 1195 -0.95 -40.52 1.85
C THR A 1195 -0.09 -41.05 0.70
N VAL A 1196 0.87 -40.24 0.25
CA VAL A 1196 1.82 -40.64 -0.80
C VAL A 1196 2.83 -41.65 -0.26
N GLY A 1197 3.16 -42.65 -1.07
CA GLY A 1197 4.03 -43.77 -0.70
C GLY A 1197 3.32 -45.12 -0.77
N ARG A 1198 3.95 -46.18 -0.23
CA ARG A 1198 3.46 -47.56 -0.30
C ARG A 1198 2.38 -47.85 0.74
N THR A 1199 1.12 -47.91 0.30
CA THR A 1199 -0.05 -48.11 1.18
C THR A 1199 -0.92 -49.27 0.70
N THR A 1200 -1.43 -50.10 1.63
CA THR A 1200 -2.34 -51.21 1.31
C THR A 1200 -3.79 -50.88 1.64
N TYR A 1201 -4.68 -51.10 0.67
CA TYR A 1201 -6.13 -50.88 0.77
C TYR A 1201 -6.89 -52.21 0.67
N ARG A 1202 -8.02 -52.35 1.38
CA ARG A 1202 -8.88 -53.55 1.35
C ARG A 1202 -10.28 -53.21 0.88
N LEU A 1203 -10.79 -53.93 -0.12
CA LEU A 1203 -12.20 -53.91 -0.51
C LEU A 1203 -12.83 -55.29 -0.22
N THR A 1204 -14.06 -55.29 0.30
CA THR A 1204 -14.78 -56.55 0.56
C THR A 1204 -15.84 -56.78 -0.51
N LEU A 1205 -15.84 -57.95 -1.14
CA LEU A 1205 -16.82 -58.36 -2.13
C LEU A 1205 -17.67 -59.51 -1.60
N THR A 1206 -18.99 -59.34 -1.57
CA THR A 1206 -19.93 -60.44 -1.29
C THR A 1206 -20.57 -60.91 -2.59
N LYS A 1207 -20.46 -62.20 -2.89
CA LYS A 1207 -21.09 -62.81 -4.06
C LYS A 1207 -22.61 -62.82 -3.89
N LYS A 1208 -23.34 -62.21 -4.84
CA LYS A 1208 -24.81 -62.07 -4.75
C LYS A 1208 -25.58 -63.22 -5.41
N ASP A 1209 -25.08 -63.73 -6.53
CA ASP A 1209 -25.75 -64.74 -7.35
C ASP A 1209 -24.78 -65.88 -7.74
N ALA A 1210 -25.32 -67.03 -8.12
CA ALA A 1210 -24.52 -68.16 -8.65
C ALA A 1210 -24.04 -67.87 -10.08
N GLY A 1211 -22.74 -68.03 -10.35
CA GLY A 1211 -22.13 -67.74 -11.64
C GLY A 1211 -20.70 -67.18 -11.53
N ILE A 1212 -19.98 -67.15 -12.65
CA ILE A 1212 -18.66 -66.51 -12.76
C ILE A 1212 -18.85 -64.99 -12.66
N LEU A 1213 -18.13 -64.34 -11.76
CA LEU A 1213 -18.18 -62.90 -11.55
C LEU A 1213 -16.88 -62.25 -12.07
N PRO A 1214 -16.87 -61.60 -13.25
CA PRO A 1214 -15.71 -60.85 -13.70
C PRO A 1214 -15.61 -59.54 -12.92
N VAL A 1215 -14.51 -59.38 -12.17
CA VAL A 1215 -14.28 -58.26 -11.25
C VAL A 1215 -13.14 -57.38 -11.78
N THR A 1216 -13.39 -56.08 -11.84
CA THR A 1216 -12.37 -55.07 -12.18
C THR A 1216 -12.22 -54.08 -11.04
N VAL A 1217 -10.98 -53.72 -10.72
CA VAL A 1217 -10.67 -52.61 -9.82
C VAL A 1217 -10.60 -51.32 -10.62
N SER A 1218 -11.42 -50.33 -10.26
CA SER A 1218 -11.50 -49.03 -10.94
C SER A 1218 -10.88 -47.94 -10.07
N PHE A 1219 -9.92 -47.20 -10.64
CA PHE A 1219 -9.20 -46.11 -10.00
C PHE A 1219 -9.50 -44.79 -10.72
N THR A 1220 -10.15 -43.85 -10.03
CA THR A 1220 -10.44 -42.50 -10.55
C THR A 1220 -9.58 -41.47 -9.83
N TYR A 1221 -8.81 -40.68 -10.58
CA TYR A 1221 -7.99 -39.62 -9.99
C TYR A 1221 -8.66 -38.25 -10.06
N GLY A 1222 -8.81 -37.60 -8.92
CA GLY A 1222 -9.29 -36.22 -8.77
C GLY A 1222 -8.13 -35.27 -8.50
N GLY A 1223 -7.41 -34.85 -9.54
CA GLY A 1223 -6.33 -33.87 -9.43
C GLY A 1223 -5.60 -33.60 -10.76
N PRO A 1224 -4.75 -32.55 -10.83
CA PRO A 1224 -3.97 -32.22 -12.03
C PRO A 1224 -3.14 -33.37 -12.59
N TRP A 1225 -2.35 -34.05 -11.76
CA TRP A 1225 -1.51 -35.18 -12.17
C TRP A 1225 -1.20 -36.16 -11.02
N SER A 1226 -0.97 -37.43 -11.36
CA SER A 1226 -0.47 -38.48 -10.48
C SER A 1226 0.45 -39.43 -11.25
N ARG A 1227 1.43 -40.04 -10.59
CA ARG A 1227 2.21 -41.19 -11.02
C ARG A 1227 1.91 -42.31 -10.04
N VAL A 1228 1.55 -43.49 -10.55
CA VAL A 1228 1.13 -44.61 -9.70
C VAL A 1228 1.75 -45.93 -10.14
N LYS A 1229 2.00 -46.82 -9.18
CA LYS A 1229 2.37 -48.21 -9.36
C LYS A 1229 1.50 -49.09 -8.45
N LEU A 1230 1.04 -50.24 -8.94
CA LEU A 1230 0.27 -51.22 -8.18
C LEU A 1230 1.18 -52.41 -7.84
N SER A 1231 1.95 -52.28 -6.76
CA SER A 1231 3.01 -53.21 -6.34
C SER A 1231 2.52 -54.40 -5.51
N GLY A 1232 1.22 -54.69 -5.57
CA GLY A 1232 0.66 -55.89 -4.96
C GLY A 1232 -0.85 -55.97 -5.07
N VAL A 1233 -1.37 -57.11 -5.51
CA VAL A 1233 -2.80 -57.44 -5.43
C VAL A 1233 -2.94 -58.82 -4.81
N GLN A 1234 -3.78 -58.96 -3.78
CA GLN A 1234 -4.12 -60.26 -3.20
C GLN A 1234 -5.63 -60.42 -3.14
N VAL A 1235 -6.11 -61.63 -3.43
CA VAL A 1235 -7.51 -62.01 -3.25
C VAL A 1235 -7.58 -63.16 -2.26
N ARG A 1236 -8.37 -62.98 -1.21
CA ARG A 1236 -8.55 -63.94 -0.12
C ARG A 1236 -10.02 -64.29 0.03
N SER A 1237 -10.34 -65.57 0.25
CA SER A 1237 -11.69 -65.98 0.66
C SER A 1237 -11.86 -65.78 2.18
N ILE A 1238 -12.94 -65.11 2.56
CA ILE A 1238 -13.34 -64.91 3.97
C ILE A 1238 -14.47 -65.90 4.25
N ARG A 1239 -14.41 -66.63 5.37
CA ARG A 1239 -15.49 -67.54 5.77
C ARG A 1239 -16.67 -66.80 6.39
#